data_AF-A0A3S1CVI8-F1
#
_entry.id   AF-A0A3S1CVI8-F1
#
_cell.length_a   1.000
_cell.length_b   1.000
_cell.length_c   1.000
_cell.angle_alpha   90.00
_cell.angle_beta   90.00
_cell.angle_gamma   90.00
#
_symmetry.space_group_name_H-M   'P 1'
#
loop_
_entity.id
_entity.type
_entity.pdbx_description
1 polymer ?
#
loop_
_entity_poly.entity_id
_entity_poly.type
_entity_poly.pdbx_seq_one_letter_code
_entity_poly.pdbx_strand_id
1 'polypeptide(L)'
;MAKIYLLTAPFDEDAKTGDGQYAASLETGFAQHYTKIPCVWLKKDDHKYNIPLPAGTESFPEKTIPSAIVLQPVANENTIISGYKLTTESATAEEAEQVNKQTVSPKTPKAILNPDNSLRSLTIMDIYSQKPIHLDTLIVKGLIESLNEKKTKLEEAIALNHEKMPRSQKAKIAFLVKTYRSNEGNIQSHCSLNEYIEAHIANKAFLTRHAKALSVFTALDKHFAGPVDLNALEKLADKLTGVRDYAYDFHSHTLPYDLENDKGFRNLYDLDGLKSSIEAICKKLKALSIRQRVIKQYPLSVHELSSEAELDDKLKLINLMYTGYAGEYSKEKFIEAFLESNPLDLELAANDEIEQALRFYTKIDKLLASKSNIVDKKAYRDKLLPRLQALLSCNFEPYQSVNSTLNSFYGKRKFSASEGFHLAYQANQRDPIKYKVIDDIIKSMQPIEKDTHLDIHIRPPDCGVFITAADIKKFQEAGIRVNITIHEYKQNYTRRYLQQYTHDLMRQANSVQFFNASDRDNAIIAATYGDCDKRNTTEPSGIEKKKREVGADFPLDKYPVQKYDLAAKSGLTVASQNLSTEPSHPKDVVAKPGNILSFGTIRPGKGFEEAYKLAQLIKEDADTIRGKIRTVPVVKLAGDPQDRDLMQKIVVERFGSAAVEAYQQVPSQAYKDSFTNGQRRDYWKNLVNALNKKVTEEAVPLNNPYIEIHPWCEPHELLALKENCKYVCRMDDMGMRNNGSAIISVLDVGIVYTKFGSVTDDIFLKGGKYGKAVDIGEHRYGKHSLFLKAEEYARAHKKEPLLLKSPDSAYKRQSESRDPKEILASIIAREKNQIDNAATIEESDNYQTVLEAQKLLTEQFTLKNATDHLLGNIGLGHLIAEADIDELAEVDPVQSQAYTLEELGDIPITPFRRSKSYPDLGFFGGRGEKELGLKTGQLSDNIYRVGQSVAVI
;
A
#
# COMPACT_ATOMS: atom_id res chain seq x y z
N MET A 1 -38.57 -2.00 7.06
CA MET A 1 -37.89 -2.97 7.95
C MET A 1 -36.40 -2.81 7.71
N ALA A 2 -35.58 -2.75 8.77
CA ALA A 2 -34.13 -2.62 8.58
C ALA A 2 -33.57 -3.86 7.89
N LYS A 3 -32.67 -3.69 6.90
CA LYS A 3 -31.97 -4.78 6.21
C LYS A 3 -30.48 -4.47 6.20
N ILE A 4 -29.66 -5.45 6.52
CA ILE A 4 -28.20 -5.32 6.55
C ILE A 4 -27.60 -6.30 5.54
N TYR A 5 -26.75 -5.79 4.68
CA TYR A 5 -25.97 -6.58 3.74
C TYR A 5 -24.50 -6.45 4.09
N LEU A 6 -23.78 -7.56 4.04
CA LEU A 6 -22.33 -7.59 4.28
C LEU A 6 -21.63 -7.84 2.95
N LEU A 7 -20.59 -7.08 2.66
CA LEU A 7 -19.75 -7.27 1.48
C LEU A 7 -18.30 -7.36 1.92
N THR A 8 -17.74 -8.55 1.80
CA THR A 8 -16.30 -8.78 1.86
C THR A 8 -15.73 -8.66 0.45
N ALA A 9 -14.42 -8.47 0.35
CA ALA A 9 -13.78 -8.54 -0.95
C ALA A 9 -14.02 -9.92 -1.60
N PRO A 10 -14.03 -10.02 -2.95
CA PRO A 10 -14.27 -11.27 -3.68
C PRO A 10 -13.30 -12.42 -3.35
N PHE A 11 -12.23 -12.14 -2.61
CA PHE A 11 -11.15 -13.08 -2.29
C PHE A 11 -11.29 -13.73 -0.91
N ASP A 12 -12.32 -13.35 -0.12
CA ASP A 12 -12.52 -13.87 1.24
C ASP A 12 -13.97 -14.28 1.55
N GLU A 13 -14.75 -14.62 0.52
CA GLU A 13 -16.14 -15.08 0.65
C GLU A 13 -16.28 -16.42 1.39
N ASP A 14 -15.19 -17.19 1.44
CA ASP A 14 -15.09 -18.48 2.13
C ASP A 14 -14.70 -18.36 3.62
N ALA A 15 -14.66 -17.15 4.19
CA ALA A 15 -14.20 -16.91 5.57
C ALA A 15 -12.78 -17.44 5.86
N LYS A 16 -11.89 -17.37 4.86
CA LYS A 16 -10.50 -17.86 4.95
C LYS A 16 -9.61 -16.90 5.75
N THR A 17 -9.96 -15.62 5.80
CA THR A 17 -9.23 -14.58 6.52
C THR A 17 -10.11 -13.85 7.54
N GLY A 18 -9.53 -12.86 8.23
CA GLY A 18 -10.21 -12.13 9.30
C GLY A 18 -11.46 -11.36 8.82
N ASP A 19 -11.51 -10.96 7.55
CA ASP A 19 -12.60 -10.16 6.99
C ASP A 19 -13.86 -11.01 6.80
N GLY A 20 -13.72 -12.18 6.19
CA GLY A 20 -14.79 -13.16 6.04
C GLY A 20 -15.18 -13.85 7.34
N GLN A 21 -14.22 -14.08 8.26
CA GLN A 21 -14.56 -14.57 9.61
C GLN A 21 -15.43 -13.57 10.38
N TYR A 22 -15.14 -12.27 10.28
CA TYR A 22 -15.96 -11.24 10.90
C TYR A 22 -17.34 -11.14 10.24
N ALA A 23 -17.43 -11.22 8.91
CA ALA A 23 -18.71 -11.23 8.19
C ALA A 23 -19.58 -12.45 8.59
N ALA A 24 -19.01 -13.65 8.64
CA ALA A 24 -19.70 -14.85 9.11
C ALA A 24 -20.23 -14.70 10.54
N SER A 25 -19.44 -14.06 11.40
CA SER A 25 -19.79 -13.85 12.80
C SER A 25 -20.91 -12.81 12.96
N LEU A 26 -20.93 -11.76 12.13
CA LEU A 26 -22.05 -10.81 12.08
C LEU A 26 -23.33 -11.50 11.60
N GLU A 27 -23.27 -12.24 10.48
CA GLU A 27 -24.43 -12.99 9.95
C GLU A 27 -25.03 -13.92 11.01
N THR A 28 -24.17 -14.67 11.70
CA THR A 28 -24.57 -15.55 12.81
C THR A 28 -25.16 -14.76 13.98
N GLY A 29 -24.52 -13.66 14.37
CA GLY A 29 -24.98 -12.83 15.49
C GLY A 29 -26.36 -12.19 15.24
N PHE A 30 -26.62 -11.71 14.03
CA PHE A 30 -27.93 -11.15 13.67
C PHE A 30 -29.00 -12.24 13.66
N ALA A 31 -28.69 -13.42 13.12
CA ALA A 31 -29.60 -14.56 13.16
C ALA A 31 -29.95 -14.99 14.60
N GLN A 32 -29.01 -14.89 15.55
CA GLN A 32 -29.21 -15.26 16.95
C GLN A 32 -29.92 -14.19 17.78
N HIS A 33 -29.51 -12.92 17.66
CA HIS A 33 -29.93 -11.85 18.57
C HIS A 33 -30.96 -10.87 17.96
N TYR A 34 -31.06 -10.83 16.63
CA TYR A 34 -31.86 -9.86 15.89
C TYR A 34 -32.62 -10.50 14.74
N THR A 35 -33.40 -11.56 15.03
CA THR A 35 -34.14 -12.36 14.02
C THR A 35 -35.06 -11.55 13.10
N LYS A 36 -35.45 -10.34 13.49
CA LYS A 36 -36.27 -9.40 12.70
C LYS A 36 -35.45 -8.45 11.82
N ILE A 37 -34.12 -8.52 11.83
CA ILE A 37 -33.25 -7.71 10.98
C ILE A 37 -32.46 -8.69 10.09
N PRO A 38 -32.90 -8.91 8.84
CA PRO A 38 -32.15 -9.78 7.93
C PRO A 38 -30.74 -9.22 7.73
N CYS A 39 -29.76 -10.05 8.05
CA CYS A 39 -28.36 -9.83 7.73
C CYS A 39 -27.97 -10.85 6.65
N VAL A 40 -27.53 -10.37 5.49
CA VAL A 40 -27.21 -11.23 4.35
C VAL A 40 -25.79 -10.96 3.91
N TRP A 41 -24.92 -11.97 3.95
CA TRP A 41 -23.61 -11.88 3.35
C TRP A 41 -23.70 -12.07 1.83
N LEU A 42 -23.32 -11.04 1.07
CA LEU A 42 -23.33 -11.05 -0.39
C LEU A 42 -22.11 -11.80 -0.92
N LYS A 43 -22.30 -13.08 -1.25
CA LYS A 43 -21.28 -13.93 -1.87
C LYS A 43 -21.57 -14.23 -3.33
N LYS A 44 -20.52 -14.27 -4.14
CA LYS A 44 -20.58 -14.73 -5.53
C LYS A 44 -20.96 -16.21 -5.59
N ASP A 45 -20.36 -17.03 -4.73
CA ASP A 45 -20.59 -18.49 -4.74
C ASP A 45 -22.03 -18.86 -4.34
N ASP A 46 -22.72 -17.98 -3.59
CA ASP A 46 -24.15 -18.08 -3.29
C ASP A 46 -25.04 -17.42 -4.37
N HIS A 47 -24.46 -17.09 -5.52
CA HIS A 47 -25.12 -16.41 -6.64
C HIS A 47 -25.80 -15.07 -6.28
N LYS A 48 -25.33 -14.38 -5.23
CA LYS A 48 -25.84 -13.05 -4.84
C LYS A 48 -25.38 -11.96 -5.79
N TYR A 49 -24.30 -12.18 -6.52
CA TYR A 49 -23.87 -11.35 -7.64
C TYR A 49 -23.04 -12.19 -8.61
N ASN A 50 -22.89 -11.73 -9.85
CA ASN A 50 -22.11 -12.42 -10.87
C ASN A 50 -20.96 -11.54 -11.36
N ILE A 51 -19.93 -12.17 -11.91
CA ILE A 51 -18.87 -11.48 -12.65
C ILE A 51 -19.14 -11.72 -14.14
N PRO A 52 -19.69 -10.74 -14.87
CA PRO A 52 -20.05 -10.92 -16.28
C PRO A 52 -18.80 -10.82 -17.15
N LEU A 53 -18.11 -11.95 -17.30
CA LEU A 53 -16.92 -12.08 -18.13
C LEU A 53 -17.26 -11.90 -19.61
N PRO A 54 -16.27 -11.48 -20.44
CA PRO A 54 -16.42 -11.42 -21.88
C PRO A 54 -16.91 -12.76 -22.45
N ALA A 55 -17.77 -12.70 -23.48
CA ALA A 55 -18.40 -13.90 -24.03
C ALA A 55 -17.37 -14.93 -24.51
N GLY A 56 -17.56 -16.21 -24.15
CA GLY A 56 -16.66 -17.30 -24.53
C GLY A 56 -15.31 -17.29 -23.80
N THR A 57 -15.19 -16.57 -22.68
CA THR A 57 -13.94 -16.48 -21.90
C THR A 57 -14.11 -16.89 -20.45
N GLU A 58 -13.00 -17.32 -19.85
CA GLU A 58 -12.80 -17.50 -18.42
C GLU A 58 -11.74 -16.49 -17.95
N SER A 59 -11.82 -15.97 -16.72
CA SER A 59 -10.77 -15.12 -16.19
C SER A 59 -9.57 -15.94 -15.73
N PHE A 60 -8.38 -15.36 -15.70
CA PHE A 60 -7.30 -15.88 -14.85
C PHE A 60 -6.69 -14.73 -14.02
N PRO A 61 -6.59 -14.87 -12.69
CA PRO A 61 -7.05 -16.02 -11.87
C PRO A 61 -8.55 -16.36 -12.04
N GLU A 62 -8.86 -17.65 -12.00
CA GLU A 62 -10.20 -18.17 -12.30
C GLU A 62 -11.27 -17.53 -11.43
N LYS A 63 -12.44 -17.24 -12.04
CA LYS A 63 -13.60 -16.69 -11.35
C LYS A 63 -13.34 -15.34 -10.64
N THR A 64 -12.45 -14.50 -11.14
CA THR A 64 -12.17 -13.16 -10.58
C THR A 64 -12.35 -12.04 -11.60
N ILE A 65 -12.31 -10.77 -11.15
CA ILE A 65 -12.15 -9.61 -12.06
C ILE A 65 -10.64 -9.38 -12.23
N PRO A 66 -10.08 -9.56 -13.44
CA PRO A 66 -8.64 -9.47 -13.67
C PRO A 66 -8.01 -8.14 -13.25
N SER A 67 -8.71 -7.01 -13.34
CA SER A 67 -8.18 -5.70 -12.92
C SER A 67 -8.18 -5.50 -11.40
N ALA A 68 -9.01 -6.21 -10.64
CA ALA A 68 -9.15 -6.05 -9.21
C ALA A 68 -8.16 -6.92 -8.43
N ILE A 69 -8.02 -8.20 -8.84
CA ILE A 69 -7.17 -9.20 -8.17
C ILE A 69 -5.68 -8.83 -8.15
N VAL A 70 -5.24 -8.01 -9.10
CA VAL A 70 -3.84 -7.60 -9.25
C VAL A 70 -3.42 -6.47 -8.30
N LEU A 71 -4.36 -5.78 -7.65
CA LEU A 71 -4.05 -4.58 -6.87
C LEU A 71 -3.26 -4.89 -5.60
N GLN A 72 -3.57 -6.01 -4.93
CA GLN A 72 -2.84 -6.45 -3.75
C GLN A 72 -1.37 -6.82 -4.06
N PRO A 73 -1.08 -7.71 -5.04
CA PRO A 73 0.30 -7.99 -5.42
C PRO A 73 1.10 -6.76 -5.86
N VAL A 74 0.48 -5.82 -6.58
CA VAL A 74 1.14 -4.57 -7.01
C VAL A 74 1.46 -3.67 -5.82
N ALA A 75 0.57 -3.60 -4.82
CA ALA A 75 0.86 -2.93 -3.56
C ALA A 75 2.04 -3.58 -2.81
N ASN A 76 2.34 -4.84 -3.10
CA ASN A 76 3.49 -5.61 -2.60
C ASN A 76 4.66 -5.64 -3.61
N GLU A 77 4.77 -4.64 -4.49
CA GLU A 77 5.87 -4.44 -5.45
C GLU A 77 5.94 -5.43 -6.63
N ASN A 78 4.99 -6.36 -6.70
CA ASN A 78 4.97 -7.37 -7.75
C ASN A 78 4.34 -6.84 -9.04
N THR A 79 4.80 -7.37 -10.16
CA THR A 79 4.12 -7.24 -11.46
C THR A 79 3.35 -8.52 -11.66
N ILE A 80 2.03 -8.43 -11.86
CA ILE A 80 1.18 -9.61 -12.02
C ILE A 80 0.48 -9.58 -13.37
N ILE A 81 0.52 -10.72 -14.06
CA ILE A 81 -0.25 -10.93 -15.28
C ILE A 81 -1.63 -11.45 -14.91
N SER A 82 -2.65 -10.88 -15.56
CA SER A 82 -4.04 -11.29 -15.42
C SER A 82 -4.74 -11.14 -16.76
N GLY A 83 -5.93 -11.72 -16.93
CA GLY A 83 -6.71 -11.51 -18.14
C GLY A 83 -7.71 -12.62 -18.38
N TYR A 84 -7.76 -13.11 -19.61
CA TYR A 84 -8.83 -14.01 -20.07
C TYR A 84 -8.31 -15.20 -20.85
N LYS A 85 -8.84 -16.39 -20.57
CA LYS A 85 -8.63 -17.60 -21.34
C LYS A 85 -9.85 -17.84 -22.21
N LEU A 86 -9.64 -18.14 -23.48
CA LEU A 86 -10.72 -18.56 -24.38
C LEU A 86 -11.19 -19.97 -24.02
N THR A 87 -12.50 -20.17 -23.94
CA THR A 87 -13.11 -21.47 -23.64
C THR A 87 -13.05 -22.45 -24.81
N THR A 88 -13.06 -21.93 -26.03
CA THR A 88 -13.03 -22.70 -27.28
C THR A 88 -12.17 -22.00 -28.32
N GLU A 89 -11.69 -22.73 -29.33
CA GLU A 89 -10.90 -22.14 -30.41
C GLU A 89 -11.72 -21.19 -31.30
N SER A 90 -13.04 -21.39 -31.37
CA SER A 90 -13.99 -20.53 -32.09
C SER A 90 -14.39 -19.26 -31.33
N ALA A 91 -14.04 -19.14 -30.03
CA ALA A 91 -14.40 -17.98 -29.24
C ALA A 91 -13.67 -16.72 -29.71
N THR A 92 -14.38 -15.60 -29.81
CA THR A 92 -13.80 -14.31 -30.20
C THR A 92 -13.12 -13.64 -29.02
N ALA A 93 -11.91 -13.10 -29.22
CA ALA A 93 -11.17 -12.38 -28.18
C ALA A 93 -11.50 -10.87 -28.11
N GLU A 94 -12.33 -10.33 -29.02
CA GLU A 94 -12.50 -8.88 -29.21
C GLU A 94 -12.93 -8.13 -27.95
N GLU A 95 -13.95 -8.62 -27.24
CA GLU A 95 -14.42 -7.99 -25.99
C GLU A 95 -13.33 -8.06 -24.91
N ALA A 96 -12.67 -9.21 -24.76
CA ALA A 96 -11.57 -9.39 -23.82
C ALA A 96 -10.36 -8.47 -24.13
N GLU A 97 -10.03 -8.26 -25.41
CA GLU A 97 -8.98 -7.35 -25.84
C GLU A 97 -9.31 -5.90 -25.54
N GLN A 98 -10.56 -5.48 -25.77
CA GLN A 98 -11.03 -4.14 -25.42
C GLN A 98 -10.94 -3.89 -23.92
N VAL A 99 -11.40 -4.85 -23.10
CA VAL A 99 -11.28 -4.75 -21.64
C VAL A 99 -9.81 -4.70 -21.21
N ASN A 100 -8.94 -5.56 -21.79
CA ASN A 100 -7.52 -5.55 -21.49
C ASN A 100 -6.85 -4.21 -21.84
N LYS A 101 -7.19 -3.61 -22.99
CA LYS A 101 -6.68 -2.27 -23.38
C LYS A 101 -7.12 -1.18 -22.40
N GLN A 102 -8.32 -1.25 -21.84
CA GLN A 102 -8.82 -0.26 -20.89
C GLN A 102 -8.23 -0.42 -19.47
N THR A 103 -7.84 -1.64 -19.11
CA THR A 103 -7.49 -2.01 -17.72
C THR A 103 -6.01 -2.36 -17.52
N VAL A 104 -5.18 -2.29 -18.57
CA VAL A 104 -3.75 -2.52 -18.45
C VAL A 104 -3.07 -1.37 -17.69
N SER A 105 -2.05 -1.69 -16.89
CA SER A 105 -1.15 -0.72 -16.29
C SER A 105 0.29 -1.28 -16.32
N PRO A 106 1.34 -0.46 -16.07
CA PRO A 106 2.73 -0.92 -16.14
C PRO A 106 3.06 -2.12 -15.25
N LYS A 107 2.34 -2.26 -14.13
CA LYS A 107 2.48 -3.35 -13.16
C LYS A 107 1.40 -4.43 -13.27
N THR A 108 0.46 -4.26 -14.19
CA THR A 108 -0.65 -5.18 -14.43
C THR A 108 -0.82 -5.52 -15.92
N PRO A 109 0.24 -6.04 -16.59
CA PRO A 109 0.14 -6.53 -17.95
C PRO A 109 -1.03 -7.51 -18.09
N LYS A 110 -1.71 -7.46 -19.25
CA LYS A 110 -2.92 -8.23 -19.51
C LYS A 110 -2.70 -9.26 -20.59
N ALA A 111 -3.03 -10.53 -20.35
CA ALA A 111 -2.85 -11.58 -21.35
C ALA A 111 -4.19 -12.19 -21.79
N ILE A 112 -4.22 -12.71 -23.01
CA ILE A 112 -5.28 -13.60 -23.48
C ILE A 112 -4.64 -14.95 -23.82
N LEU A 113 -5.21 -16.02 -23.29
CA LEU A 113 -4.74 -17.38 -23.52
C LEU A 113 -5.73 -18.14 -24.42
N ASN A 114 -5.20 -19.03 -25.25
CA ASN A 114 -6.00 -20.01 -25.98
C ASN A 114 -6.46 -21.15 -25.03
N PRO A 115 -7.38 -22.03 -25.47
CA PRO A 115 -7.85 -23.16 -24.65
C PRO A 115 -6.73 -24.09 -24.15
N ASP A 116 -5.66 -24.23 -24.94
CA ASP A 116 -4.46 -25.03 -24.63
C ASP A 116 -3.46 -24.32 -23.68
N ASN A 117 -3.82 -23.15 -23.15
CA ASN A 117 -2.98 -22.26 -22.33
C ASN A 117 -1.79 -21.61 -23.06
N SER A 118 -1.73 -21.66 -24.38
CA SER A 118 -0.77 -20.85 -25.14
C SER A 118 -1.15 -19.37 -25.14
N LEU A 119 -0.15 -18.50 -25.24
CA LEU A 119 -0.39 -17.06 -25.35
C LEU A 119 -1.08 -16.78 -26.68
N ARG A 120 -2.24 -16.14 -26.66
CA ARG A 120 -2.87 -15.57 -27.85
C ARG A 120 -2.40 -14.13 -28.06
N SER A 121 -2.40 -13.35 -27.00
CA SER A 121 -1.91 -11.96 -27.02
C SER A 121 -1.51 -11.47 -25.64
N LEU A 122 -0.61 -10.49 -25.62
CA LEU A 122 -0.18 -9.76 -24.44
C LEU A 122 -0.42 -8.26 -24.68
N THR A 123 -1.13 -7.63 -23.77
CA THR A 123 -1.32 -6.18 -23.73
C THR A 123 -0.47 -5.61 -22.59
N ILE A 124 0.45 -4.71 -22.91
CA ILE A 124 1.31 -4.01 -21.97
C ILE A 124 1.00 -2.51 -21.98
N MET A 125 1.34 -1.80 -20.91
CA MET A 125 1.29 -0.34 -20.92
C MET A 125 2.68 0.20 -21.23
N ASP A 126 2.78 1.05 -22.25
CA ASP A 126 4.00 1.82 -22.43
C ASP A 126 4.10 2.89 -21.34
N ILE A 127 5.20 2.89 -20.60
CA ILE A 127 5.40 3.80 -19.48
C ILE A 127 5.59 5.25 -19.94
N TYR A 128 5.97 5.48 -21.21
CA TYR A 128 6.24 6.82 -21.74
C TYR A 128 4.98 7.48 -22.29
N SER A 129 4.25 6.85 -23.22
CA SER A 129 2.99 7.42 -23.75
C SER A 129 1.77 7.14 -22.88
N GLN A 130 1.87 6.17 -21.96
CA GLN A 130 0.72 5.64 -21.23
C GLN A 130 -0.36 5.10 -22.18
N LYS A 131 0.04 4.59 -23.35
CA LYS A 131 -0.84 3.91 -24.30
C LYS A 131 -0.71 2.38 -24.16
N PRO A 132 -1.83 1.65 -24.17
CA PRO A 132 -1.83 0.20 -24.30
C PRO A 132 -1.16 -0.24 -25.60
N ILE A 133 -0.29 -1.23 -25.51
CA ILE A 133 0.37 -1.87 -26.65
C ILE A 133 -0.08 -3.32 -26.68
N HIS A 134 -0.70 -3.69 -27.78
CA HIS A 134 -1.16 -5.05 -28.04
C HIS A 134 -0.09 -5.80 -28.82
N LEU A 135 0.31 -6.98 -28.31
CA LEU A 135 1.33 -7.84 -28.88
C LEU A 135 0.71 -9.22 -29.13
N ASP A 136 0.46 -9.53 -30.40
CA ASP A 136 0.08 -10.87 -30.86
C ASP A 136 1.24 -11.52 -31.62
N THR A 137 1.05 -12.76 -32.09
CA THR A 137 2.07 -13.51 -32.82
C THR A 137 2.54 -12.78 -34.09
N LEU A 138 1.63 -12.14 -34.83
CA LEU A 138 1.96 -11.46 -36.10
C LEU A 138 2.79 -10.21 -35.83
N ILE A 139 2.39 -9.39 -34.86
CA ILE A 139 3.10 -8.19 -34.43
C ILE A 139 4.49 -8.56 -33.92
N VAL A 140 4.60 -9.56 -33.04
CA VAL A 140 5.88 -9.97 -32.46
C VAL A 140 6.83 -10.51 -33.52
N LYS A 141 6.36 -11.33 -34.46
CA LYS A 141 7.18 -11.80 -35.59
C LYS A 141 7.65 -10.65 -36.47
N GLY A 142 6.75 -9.72 -36.82
CA GLY A 142 7.11 -8.52 -37.59
C GLY A 142 8.15 -7.65 -36.88
N LEU A 143 8.07 -7.52 -35.55
CA LEU A 143 9.08 -6.81 -34.75
C LEU A 143 10.44 -7.52 -34.78
N ILE A 144 10.47 -8.84 -34.67
CA ILE A 144 11.71 -9.64 -34.74
C ILE A 144 12.36 -9.50 -36.12
N GLU A 145 11.57 -9.64 -37.19
CA GLU A 145 12.03 -9.47 -38.57
C GLU A 145 12.60 -8.07 -38.81
N SER A 146 11.87 -7.03 -38.39
CA SER A 146 12.31 -5.63 -38.50
C SER A 146 13.61 -5.37 -37.73
N LEU A 147 13.77 -5.93 -36.53
CA LEU A 147 14.99 -5.81 -35.75
C LEU A 147 16.17 -6.51 -36.46
N ASN A 148 15.98 -7.74 -36.93
CA ASN A 148 17.03 -8.46 -37.65
C ASN A 148 17.47 -7.73 -38.92
N GLU A 149 16.53 -7.26 -39.74
CA GLU A 149 16.84 -6.52 -40.96
C GLU A 149 17.59 -5.21 -40.65
N LYS A 150 17.13 -4.45 -39.64
CA LYS A 150 17.80 -3.25 -39.16
C LYS A 150 19.25 -3.54 -38.74
N LYS A 151 19.48 -4.64 -38.01
CA LYS A 151 20.83 -5.03 -37.58
C LYS A 151 21.73 -5.31 -38.78
N THR A 152 21.30 -6.15 -39.71
CA THR A 152 22.07 -6.50 -40.91
C THR A 152 22.43 -5.26 -41.72
N LYS A 153 21.46 -4.38 -41.99
CA LYS A 153 21.68 -3.14 -42.74
C LYS A 153 22.66 -2.20 -42.05
N LEU A 154 22.61 -2.09 -40.73
CA LEU A 154 23.54 -1.26 -39.97
C LEU A 154 24.96 -1.86 -39.94
N GLU A 155 25.10 -3.17 -39.78
CA GLU A 155 26.40 -3.85 -39.80
C GLU A 155 27.09 -3.71 -41.18
N GLU A 156 26.34 -3.88 -42.27
CA GLU A 156 26.80 -3.62 -43.64
C GLU A 156 27.28 -2.18 -43.83
N ALA A 157 26.49 -1.20 -43.36
CA ALA A 157 26.84 0.21 -43.48
C ALA A 157 28.08 0.57 -42.64
N ILE A 158 28.21 0.01 -41.43
CA ILE A 158 29.39 0.21 -40.57
C ILE A 158 30.63 -0.33 -41.27
N ALA A 159 30.57 -1.54 -41.81
CA ALA A 159 31.70 -2.15 -42.52
C ALA A 159 32.11 -1.31 -43.74
N LEU A 160 31.14 -0.86 -44.55
CA LEU A 160 31.37 -0.04 -45.74
C LEU A 160 32.03 1.31 -45.42
N ASN A 161 31.65 1.91 -44.28
CA ASN A 161 32.11 3.23 -43.87
C ASN A 161 33.40 3.19 -43.06
N HIS A 162 33.78 2.04 -42.50
CA HIS A 162 34.89 1.90 -41.57
C HIS A 162 36.22 2.44 -42.14
N GLU A 163 36.50 2.16 -43.40
CA GLU A 163 37.74 2.59 -44.06
C GLU A 163 37.72 4.07 -44.50
N LYS A 164 36.54 4.62 -44.74
CA LYS A 164 36.32 6.00 -45.23
C LYS A 164 36.12 7.02 -44.11
N MET A 165 36.18 6.56 -42.85
CA MET A 165 35.75 7.29 -41.68
C MET A 165 36.79 8.33 -41.23
N PRO A 166 36.44 9.63 -41.16
CA PRO A 166 37.38 10.69 -40.77
C PRO A 166 37.94 10.54 -39.34
N ARG A 167 39.09 11.14 -39.03
CA ARG A 167 39.71 11.05 -37.69
C ARG A 167 38.99 11.87 -36.61
N SER A 168 38.53 13.09 -36.92
CA SER A 168 37.90 13.99 -35.93
C SER A 168 36.39 13.76 -35.80
N GLN A 169 35.87 13.79 -34.58
CA GLN A 169 34.46 13.46 -34.29
C GLN A 169 33.45 14.33 -35.05
N LYS A 170 33.73 15.63 -35.21
CA LYS A 170 32.90 16.54 -36.02
C LYS A 170 32.86 16.13 -37.50
N ALA A 171 33.99 15.72 -38.07
CA ALA A 171 34.05 15.25 -39.46
C ALA A 171 33.41 13.86 -39.63
N LYS A 172 33.53 12.97 -38.64
CA LYS A 172 32.84 11.67 -38.59
C LYS A 172 31.33 11.84 -38.72
N ILE A 173 30.75 12.72 -37.91
CA ILE A 173 29.32 13.00 -37.93
C ILE A 173 28.88 13.59 -39.27
N ALA A 174 29.62 14.58 -39.80
CA ALA A 174 29.29 15.19 -41.09
C ALA A 174 29.33 14.16 -42.24
N PHE A 175 30.32 13.27 -42.23
CA PHE A 175 30.44 12.16 -43.18
C PHE A 175 29.26 11.20 -43.07
N LEU A 176 28.96 10.69 -41.86
CA LEU A 176 27.86 9.75 -41.64
C LEU A 176 26.50 10.33 -42.03
N VAL A 177 26.26 11.62 -41.76
CA VAL A 177 25.03 12.28 -42.18
C VAL A 177 24.93 12.34 -43.70
N LYS A 178 26.03 12.69 -44.38
CA LYS A 178 26.08 12.71 -45.85
C LYS A 178 25.79 11.33 -46.44
N THR A 179 26.43 10.28 -45.92
CA THR A 179 26.23 8.90 -46.39
C THR A 179 24.83 8.36 -46.09
N TYR A 180 24.28 8.65 -44.90
CA TYR A 180 22.91 8.28 -44.59
C TYR A 180 21.91 8.92 -45.57
N ARG A 181 22.19 10.16 -46.01
CA ARG A 181 21.33 10.92 -46.93
C ARG A 181 21.43 10.52 -48.38
N SER A 182 22.58 10.00 -48.82
CA SER A 182 22.64 9.34 -50.13
C SER A 182 21.77 8.08 -50.17
N ASN A 183 21.30 7.60 -49.00
CA ASN A 183 20.44 6.44 -48.83
C ASN A 183 20.98 5.19 -49.53
N GLU A 184 22.31 5.06 -49.61
CA GLU A 184 22.97 3.89 -50.18
C GLU A 184 22.52 2.64 -49.40
N GLY A 185 22.02 1.63 -50.12
CA GLY A 185 21.50 0.40 -49.51
C GLY A 185 20.13 0.51 -48.82
N ASN A 186 19.38 1.61 -49.04
CA ASN A 186 18.04 1.88 -48.50
C ASN A 186 17.99 2.03 -46.96
N ILE A 187 19.07 2.49 -46.35
CA ILE A 187 19.23 2.57 -44.89
C ILE A 187 18.14 3.42 -44.18
N GLN A 188 17.61 4.45 -44.85
CA GLN A 188 16.57 5.33 -44.30
C GLN A 188 15.24 4.61 -44.08
N SER A 189 14.99 3.51 -44.79
CA SER A 189 13.77 2.71 -44.60
C SER A 189 13.82 1.86 -43.33
N HIS A 190 15.01 1.64 -42.75
CA HIS A 190 15.19 0.69 -41.64
C HIS A 190 15.64 1.35 -40.34
N CYS A 191 16.41 2.44 -40.36
CA CYS A 191 16.85 3.11 -39.13
C CYS A 191 16.84 4.63 -39.26
N SER A 192 16.69 5.32 -38.14
CA SER A 192 16.83 6.78 -38.07
C SER A 192 18.29 7.22 -38.22
N LEU A 193 18.50 8.48 -38.62
CA LEU A 193 19.84 9.07 -38.71
C LEU A 193 20.60 8.97 -37.38
N ASN A 194 19.90 9.04 -36.26
CA ASN A 194 20.51 9.02 -34.93
C ASN A 194 21.01 7.62 -34.57
N GLU A 195 20.18 6.60 -34.78
CA GLU A 195 20.59 5.19 -34.62
C GLU A 195 21.77 4.87 -35.52
N TYR A 196 21.75 5.36 -36.76
CA TYR A 196 22.85 5.20 -37.72
C TYR A 196 24.16 5.82 -37.19
N ILE A 197 24.13 7.06 -36.72
CA ILE A 197 25.32 7.75 -36.17
C ILE A 197 25.81 7.04 -34.90
N GLU A 198 24.91 6.67 -33.98
CA GLU A 198 25.27 5.99 -32.74
C GLU A 198 25.91 4.63 -33.01
N ALA A 199 25.37 3.85 -33.95
CA ALA A 199 25.92 2.55 -34.33
C ALA A 199 27.37 2.67 -34.87
N HIS A 200 27.70 3.77 -35.56
CA HIS A 200 29.05 4.01 -36.09
C HIS A 200 30.02 4.63 -35.08
N ILE A 201 29.54 5.45 -34.14
CA ILE A 201 30.41 6.20 -33.19
C ILE A 201 30.48 5.54 -31.81
N ALA A 202 29.36 5.01 -31.32
CA ALA A 202 29.18 4.43 -29.98
C ALA A 202 28.71 2.96 -30.04
N ASN A 203 29.15 2.25 -31.09
CA ASN A 203 28.77 0.89 -31.51
C ASN A 203 28.34 -0.06 -30.37
N LYS A 204 29.15 -0.18 -29.30
CA LYS A 204 28.88 -1.11 -28.18
C LYS A 204 27.54 -0.85 -27.46
N ALA A 205 27.13 0.40 -27.28
CA ALA A 205 25.90 0.73 -26.54
C ALA A 205 24.65 0.41 -27.36
N PHE A 206 24.63 0.81 -28.62
CA PHE A 206 23.55 0.51 -29.56
C PHE A 206 23.36 -1.00 -29.75
N LEU A 207 24.42 -1.74 -30.07
CA LEU A 207 24.34 -3.19 -30.27
C LEU A 207 23.86 -3.93 -29.02
N THR A 208 24.28 -3.49 -27.83
CA THR A 208 23.82 -4.08 -26.57
C THR A 208 22.32 -3.89 -26.38
N ARG A 209 21.78 -2.69 -26.65
CA ARG A 209 20.33 -2.43 -26.54
C ARG A 209 19.53 -3.19 -27.59
N HIS A 210 19.99 -3.20 -28.83
CA HIS A 210 19.35 -3.92 -29.92
C HIS A 210 19.31 -5.43 -29.67
N ALA A 211 20.44 -6.03 -29.23
CA ALA A 211 20.50 -7.44 -28.85
C ALA A 211 19.57 -7.78 -27.68
N LYS A 212 19.45 -6.87 -26.68
CA LYS A 212 18.48 -7.02 -25.59
C LYS A 212 17.04 -7.01 -26.10
N ALA A 213 16.67 -6.06 -26.97
CA ALA A 213 15.33 -5.98 -27.56
C ALA A 213 14.99 -7.27 -28.33
N LEU A 214 15.88 -7.69 -29.22
CA LEU A 214 15.71 -8.92 -30.00
C LEU A 214 15.57 -10.15 -29.09
N SER A 215 16.39 -10.25 -28.03
CA SER A 215 16.30 -11.32 -27.05
C SER A 215 14.98 -11.32 -26.29
N VAL A 216 14.42 -10.15 -25.98
CA VAL A 216 13.14 -10.00 -25.27
C VAL A 216 11.98 -10.44 -26.16
N PHE A 217 11.90 -9.96 -27.41
CA PHE A 217 10.82 -10.36 -28.33
C PHE A 217 10.94 -11.83 -28.76
N THR A 218 12.16 -12.34 -28.97
CA THR A 218 12.38 -13.78 -29.23
C THR A 218 11.95 -14.64 -28.04
N ALA A 219 12.14 -14.16 -26.80
CA ALA A 219 11.61 -14.86 -25.62
C ALA A 219 10.09 -14.81 -25.58
N LEU A 220 9.47 -13.70 -25.97
CA LEU A 220 8.01 -13.56 -26.05
C LEU A 220 7.41 -14.48 -27.12
N ASP A 221 8.04 -14.59 -28.30
CA ASP A 221 7.59 -15.45 -29.40
C ASP A 221 7.40 -16.92 -28.96
N LYS A 222 8.29 -17.41 -28.09
CA LYS A 222 8.22 -18.78 -27.53
C LYS A 222 6.95 -19.02 -26.70
N HIS A 223 6.36 -17.99 -26.11
CA HIS A 223 5.14 -18.13 -25.30
C HIS A 223 3.86 -18.27 -26.15
N PHE A 224 3.90 -17.96 -27.45
CA PHE A 224 2.79 -18.24 -28.36
C PHE A 224 2.72 -19.72 -28.79
N ALA A 225 3.76 -20.51 -28.48
CA ALA A 225 3.82 -21.93 -28.81
C ALA A 225 3.72 -22.79 -27.53
N GLY A 226 2.54 -23.34 -27.26
CA GLY A 226 2.28 -24.22 -26.12
C GLY A 226 2.04 -23.48 -24.79
N PRO A 227 1.85 -24.22 -23.68
CA PRO A 227 1.41 -23.65 -22.40
C PRO A 227 2.36 -22.60 -21.82
N VAL A 228 1.81 -21.47 -21.39
CA VAL A 228 2.57 -20.34 -20.83
C VAL A 228 2.84 -20.55 -19.33
N ASP A 229 4.10 -20.35 -18.92
CA ASP A 229 4.44 -20.05 -17.53
C ASP A 229 4.21 -18.55 -17.24
N LEU A 230 3.15 -18.23 -16.48
CA LEU A 230 2.79 -16.86 -16.13
C LEU A 230 3.89 -16.13 -15.36
N ASN A 231 4.65 -16.81 -14.49
CA ASN A 231 5.73 -16.18 -13.73
C ASN A 231 6.90 -15.78 -14.65
N ALA A 232 7.19 -16.61 -15.67
CA ALA A 232 8.17 -16.28 -16.69
C ALA A 232 7.71 -15.08 -17.53
N LEU A 233 6.43 -15.06 -17.89
CA LEU A 233 5.84 -13.96 -18.66
C LEU A 233 5.80 -12.64 -17.86
N GLU A 234 5.56 -12.68 -16.55
CA GLU A 234 5.62 -11.50 -15.65
C GLU A 234 7.02 -10.87 -15.63
N LYS A 235 8.05 -11.69 -15.47
CA LYS A 235 9.45 -11.24 -15.53
C LYS A 235 9.82 -10.66 -16.89
N LEU A 236 9.22 -11.19 -17.96
CA LEU A 236 9.41 -10.69 -19.31
C LEU A 236 8.67 -9.37 -19.54
N ALA A 237 7.44 -9.24 -19.03
CA ALA A 237 6.64 -8.02 -19.12
C ALA A 237 7.28 -6.83 -18.40
N ASP A 238 7.96 -7.06 -17.26
CA ASP A 238 8.78 -6.04 -16.58
C ASP A 238 9.90 -5.46 -17.46
N LYS A 239 10.41 -6.23 -18.42
CA LYS A 239 11.41 -5.78 -19.41
C LYS A 239 10.73 -5.04 -20.56
N LEU A 240 9.63 -5.59 -21.08
CA LEU A 240 8.86 -4.98 -22.17
C LEU A 240 8.29 -3.61 -21.81
N THR A 241 7.81 -3.44 -20.58
CA THR A 241 7.26 -2.17 -20.07
C THR A 241 8.34 -1.16 -19.66
N GLY A 242 9.62 -1.55 -19.64
CA GLY A 242 10.70 -0.66 -19.19
C GLY A 242 10.82 -0.47 -17.68
N VAL A 243 10.02 -1.17 -16.87
CA VAL A 243 10.05 -1.09 -15.40
C VAL A 243 11.38 -1.54 -14.82
N ARG A 244 12.03 -2.55 -15.42
CA ARG A 244 13.36 -3.04 -15.00
C ARG A 244 14.46 -2.72 -16.00
N ASP A 245 14.18 -2.82 -17.29
CA ASP A 245 15.16 -2.64 -18.38
C ASP A 245 14.44 -2.24 -19.67
N TYR A 246 14.36 -0.94 -19.99
CA TYR A 246 13.74 -0.47 -21.25
C TYR A 246 14.64 -0.83 -22.44
N ALA A 247 14.33 -1.96 -23.07
CA ALA A 247 15.09 -2.48 -24.20
C ALA A 247 14.59 -1.94 -25.55
N TYR A 248 13.33 -1.51 -25.63
CA TYR A 248 12.66 -1.18 -26.88
C TYR A 248 11.66 -0.04 -26.69
N ASP A 249 11.63 0.91 -27.63
CA ASP A 249 10.73 2.05 -27.62
C ASP A 249 9.66 1.92 -28.69
N PHE A 250 8.39 1.95 -28.28
CA PHE A 250 7.24 1.78 -29.16
C PHE A 250 6.72 3.11 -29.75
N HIS A 251 7.27 4.27 -29.38
CA HIS A 251 6.76 5.60 -29.77
C HIS A 251 7.40 6.25 -30.96
N SER A 252 8.61 5.85 -31.37
CA SER A 252 8.91 5.95 -32.79
C SER A 252 8.74 4.59 -33.41
N HIS A 253 8.25 4.63 -34.63
CA HIS A 253 8.24 3.47 -35.51
C HIS A 253 9.67 2.97 -35.86
N THR A 254 10.72 3.46 -35.20
CA THR A 254 12.14 3.08 -35.32
C THR A 254 12.94 3.65 -34.13
N LEU A 255 12.90 3.02 -32.95
CA LEU A 255 13.74 3.31 -31.75
C LEU A 255 14.27 4.76 -31.67
N PRO A 256 13.52 5.75 -31.13
CA PRO A 256 14.01 7.09 -30.95
C PRO A 256 14.60 7.13 -29.54
N TYR A 257 15.91 7.02 -29.43
CA TYR A 257 16.52 7.37 -28.17
C TYR A 257 16.05 8.78 -27.76
N ASP A 258 15.69 8.96 -26.48
CA ASP A 258 15.18 10.23 -25.93
C ASP A 258 16.29 11.28 -25.91
N LEU A 259 16.47 11.92 -27.07
CA LEU A 259 17.47 12.95 -27.32
C LEU A 259 17.15 14.25 -26.58
N GLU A 260 15.91 14.44 -26.14
CA GLU A 260 15.60 15.53 -25.22
C GLU A 260 16.27 15.29 -23.87
N ASN A 261 16.57 14.06 -23.45
CA ASN A 261 17.15 13.84 -22.12
C ASN A 261 18.62 13.37 -22.11
N ASP A 262 19.25 13.19 -23.28
CA ASP A 262 20.69 12.90 -23.37
C ASP A 262 21.55 14.17 -23.34
N LYS A 263 22.15 14.42 -22.17
CA LYS A 263 23.09 15.55 -21.97
C LYS A 263 24.31 15.52 -22.88
N GLY A 264 24.85 14.34 -23.22
CA GLY A 264 26.01 14.21 -24.10
C GLY A 264 25.71 14.65 -25.52
N PHE A 265 24.53 14.28 -26.03
CA PHE A 265 24.05 14.67 -27.36
C PHE A 265 23.59 16.13 -27.44
N ARG A 266 22.85 16.63 -26.43
CA ARG A 266 22.44 18.05 -26.35
C ARG A 266 23.64 18.98 -26.33
N ASN A 267 24.69 18.62 -25.58
CA ASN A 267 25.96 19.36 -25.57
C ASN A 267 26.71 19.24 -26.90
N LEU A 268 26.65 18.09 -27.58
CA LEU A 268 27.34 17.87 -28.86
C LEU A 268 26.76 18.71 -30.01
N TYR A 269 25.45 19.00 -29.97
CA TYR A 269 24.72 19.75 -31.01
C TYR A 269 24.25 21.15 -30.58
N ASP A 270 24.59 21.58 -29.36
CA ASP A 270 24.17 22.86 -28.77
C ASP A 270 22.66 23.12 -28.92
N LEU A 271 21.87 22.08 -28.68
CA LEU A 271 20.41 22.15 -28.80
C LEU A 271 19.81 23.10 -27.76
N ASP A 272 20.50 23.29 -26.63
CA ASP A 272 20.12 24.24 -25.59
C ASP A 272 20.35 25.68 -26.04
N GLY A 273 21.45 25.96 -26.75
CA GLY A 273 21.67 27.25 -27.41
C GLY A 273 20.65 27.53 -28.51
N LEU A 274 20.28 26.52 -29.31
CA LEU A 274 19.25 26.64 -30.35
C LEU A 274 17.86 26.87 -29.76
N LYS A 275 17.47 26.10 -28.73
CA LYS A 275 16.20 26.28 -28.00
C LYS A 275 16.12 27.66 -27.38
N SER A 276 17.17 28.10 -26.68
CA SER A 276 17.25 29.44 -26.09
C SER A 276 17.11 30.55 -27.14
N SER A 277 17.71 30.35 -28.32
CA SER A 277 17.60 31.29 -29.44
C SER A 277 16.19 31.34 -30.05
N ILE A 278 15.53 30.20 -30.22
CA ILE A 278 14.15 30.11 -30.73
C ILE A 278 13.17 30.72 -29.71
N GLU A 279 13.34 30.42 -28.43
CA GLU A 279 12.54 31.01 -27.35
C GLU A 279 12.71 32.53 -27.30
N ALA A 280 13.93 33.04 -27.45
CA ALA A 280 14.20 34.47 -27.53
C ALA A 280 13.55 35.14 -28.75
N ILE A 281 13.59 34.50 -29.93
CA ILE A 281 12.93 34.99 -31.15
C ILE A 281 11.41 34.99 -30.96
N CYS A 282 10.85 33.91 -30.39
CA CYS A 282 9.43 33.78 -30.12
C CYS A 282 8.95 34.81 -29.09
N LYS A 283 9.74 35.11 -28.06
CA LYS A 283 9.45 36.17 -27.08
C LYS A 283 9.35 37.53 -27.80
N LYS A 284 10.31 37.84 -28.67
CA LYS A 284 10.35 39.09 -29.45
C LYS A 284 9.20 39.23 -30.44
N LEU A 285 8.83 38.16 -31.15
CA LEU A 285 7.70 38.15 -32.09
C LEU A 285 6.35 38.30 -31.38
N LYS A 286 6.18 37.69 -30.21
CA LYS A 286 4.97 37.87 -29.40
C LYS A 286 4.85 39.30 -28.88
N ALA A 287 5.93 39.88 -28.38
CA ALA A 287 5.97 41.29 -27.98
C ALA A 287 5.64 42.24 -29.14
N LEU A 288 6.18 41.97 -30.34
CA LEU A 288 5.87 42.73 -31.56
C LEU A 288 4.39 42.62 -31.96
N SER A 289 3.80 41.42 -31.91
CA SER A 289 2.39 41.21 -32.24
C SER A 289 1.46 41.95 -31.27
N ILE A 290 1.78 41.98 -29.97
CA ILE A 290 1.01 42.74 -28.97
C ILE A 290 1.11 44.23 -29.30
N ARG A 291 2.31 44.76 -29.50
CA ARG A 291 2.54 46.16 -29.88
C ARG A 291 1.77 46.56 -31.14
N GLN A 292 1.84 45.76 -32.21
CA GLN A 292 1.12 46.05 -33.47
C GLN A 292 -0.40 46.09 -33.30
N ARG A 293 -0.97 45.23 -32.45
CA ARG A 293 -2.41 45.21 -32.20
C ARG A 293 -2.85 46.44 -31.39
N VAL A 294 -2.09 46.77 -30.35
CA VAL A 294 -2.34 47.96 -29.50
C VAL A 294 -2.16 49.26 -30.29
N ILE A 295 -1.15 49.37 -31.16
CA ILE A 295 -0.90 50.54 -32.02
C ILE A 295 -2.11 50.85 -32.92
N LYS A 296 -2.82 49.82 -33.42
CA LYS A 296 -4.02 50.04 -34.24
C LYS A 296 -5.15 50.71 -33.47
N GLN A 297 -5.21 50.52 -32.16
CA GLN A 297 -6.28 51.01 -31.30
C GLN A 297 -5.89 52.25 -30.49
N TYR A 298 -4.60 52.41 -30.18
CA TYR A 298 -4.03 53.49 -29.39
C TYR A 298 -2.78 54.10 -30.06
N PRO A 299 -2.86 54.57 -31.32
CA PRO A 299 -1.68 55.01 -32.08
C PRO A 299 -0.94 56.19 -31.44
N LEU A 300 -1.67 57.16 -30.89
CA LEU A 300 -1.08 58.35 -30.24
C LEU A 300 -0.42 58.00 -28.89
N SER A 301 -1.07 57.20 -28.05
CA SER A 301 -0.52 56.78 -26.76
C SER A 301 0.71 55.89 -26.91
N VAL A 302 0.76 55.03 -27.94
CA VAL A 302 1.99 54.27 -28.21
C VAL A 302 3.11 55.19 -28.73
N HIS A 303 2.78 56.23 -29.49
CA HIS A 303 3.76 57.24 -29.93
C HIS A 303 4.30 58.09 -28.77
N GLU A 304 3.55 58.27 -27.69
CA GLU A 304 4.03 58.92 -26.46
C GLU A 304 5.03 58.04 -25.69
N LEU A 305 4.96 56.71 -25.82
CA LEU A 305 5.96 55.80 -25.21
C LEU A 305 7.36 55.92 -25.84
N SER A 306 7.46 56.39 -27.09
CA SER A 306 8.73 56.70 -27.78
C SER A 306 9.47 57.90 -27.19
N SER A 307 8.77 58.79 -26.47
CA SER A 307 9.36 60.02 -25.96
C SER A 307 10.37 59.74 -24.84
N GLU A 308 11.24 60.70 -24.53
CA GLU A 308 12.16 60.67 -23.36
C GLU A 308 11.43 60.76 -22.01
N ALA A 309 10.16 60.35 -21.93
CA ALA A 309 9.39 60.30 -20.68
C ALA A 309 10.04 59.37 -19.64
N GLU A 310 9.90 59.71 -18.36
CA GLU A 310 10.38 58.87 -17.26
C GLU A 310 9.65 57.51 -17.23
N LEU A 311 10.34 56.49 -16.71
CA LEU A 311 9.85 55.10 -16.67
C LEU A 311 8.49 54.97 -15.98
N ASP A 312 8.23 55.76 -14.94
CA ASP A 312 6.97 55.76 -14.20
C ASP A 312 5.80 56.26 -15.04
N ASP A 313 6.02 57.25 -15.90
CA ASP A 313 4.98 57.77 -16.78
C ASP A 313 4.71 56.82 -17.95
N LYS A 314 5.74 56.14 -18.46
CA LYS A 314 5.59 55.04 -19.43
C LYS A 314 4.78 53.89 -18.83
N LEU A 315 5.08 53.50 -17.59
CA LEU A 315 4.35 52.45 -16.88
C LEU A 315 2.88 52.81 -16.64
N LYS A 316 2.57 54.06 -16.28
CA LYS A 316 1.17 54.52 -16.13
C LYS A 316 0.41 54.40 -17.44
N LEU A 317 1.03 54.83 -18.55
CA LEU A 317 0.41 54.79 -19.87
C LEU A 317 0.22 53.35 -20.37
N ILE A 318 1.20 52.47 -20.16
CA ILE A 318 1.10 51.03 -20.47
C ILE A 318 -0.01 50.36 -19.65
N ASN A 319 -0.11 50.67 -18.35
CA ASN A 319 -1.17 50.15 -17.49
C ASN A 319 -2.56 50.65 -17.92
N LEU A 320 -2.66 51.90 -18.39
CA LEU A 320 -3.89 52.44 -18.94
C LEU A 320 -4.31 51.66 -20.19
N MET A 321 -3.40 51.44 -21.14
CA MET A 321 -3.68 50.67 -22.36
C MET A 321 -4.00 49.20 -22.06
N TYR A 322 -3.39 48.61 -21.02
CA TYR A 322 -3.66 47.23 -20.61
C TYR A 322 -5.11 46.99 -20.23
N THR A 323 -5.82 47.98 -19.69
CA THR A 323 -7.24 47.82 -19.30
C THR A 323 -8.12 47.40 -20.48
N GLY A 324 -7.81 47.86 -21.70
CA GLY A 324 -8.50 47.46 -22.93
C GLY A 324 -8.15 46.03 -23.42
N TYR A 325 -7.14 45.40 -22.85
CA TYR A 325 -6.63 44.07 -23.24
C TYR A 325 -6.52 43.08 -22.07
N ALA A 326 -7.09 43.41 -20.90
CA ALA A 326 -6.98 42.58 -19.70
C ALA A 326 -7.64 41.18 -19.86
N GLY A 327 -8.59 41.05 -20.79
CA GLY A 327 -9.19 39.77 -21.18
C GLY A 327 -8.39 38.98 -22.22
N GLU A 328 -7.39 39.58 -22.87
CA GLU A 328 -6.61 38.96 -23.97
C GLU A 328 -5.17 38.61 -23.57
N TYR A 329 -4.55 39.41 -22.68
CA TYR A 329 -3.15 39.23 -22.27
C TYR A 329 -2.99 39.28 -20.75
N SER A 330 -1.96 38.61 -20.21
CA SER A 330 -1.58 38.81 -18.81
C SER A 330 -0.85 40.14 -18.64
N LYS A 331 -1.01 40.76 -17.47
CA LYS A 331 -0.45 42.09 -17.16
C LYS A 331 1.07 42.10 -17.32
N GLU A 332 1.78 41.07 -16.84
CA GLU A 332 3.24 41.00 -16.98
C GLU A 332 3.66 40.94 -18.45
N LYS A 333 3.02 40.11 -19.28
CA LYS A 333 3.37 39.95 -20.70
C LYS A 333 3.09 41.21 -21.50
N PHE A 334 2.03 41.93 -21.15
CA PHE A 334 1.68 43.19 -21.78
C PHE A 334 2.69 44.28 -21.42
N ILE A 335 3.06 44.39 -20.15
CA ILE A 335 4.05 45.38 -19.69
C ILE A 335 5.44 45.09 -20.30
N GLU A 336 5.89 43.84 -20.27
CA GLU A 336 7.18 43.44 -20.87
C GLU A 336 7.26 43.80 -22.36
N ALA A 337 6.16 43.66 -23.10
CA ALA A 337 6.12 43.95 -24.53
C ALA A 337 6.41 45.43 -24.88
N PHE A 338 6.21 46.36 -23.93
CA PHE A 338 6.38 47.81 -24.14
C PHE A 338 7.57 48.43 -23.37
N LEU A 339 8.16 47.71 -22.41
CA LEU A 339 9.33 48.18 -21.65
C LEU A 339 10.67 47.70 -22.19
N GLU A 340 10.70 46.63 -23.00
CA GLU A 340 11.92 46.14 -23.66
C GLU A 340 12.28 47.01 -24.89
N SER A 341 12.59 48.30 -24.70
CA SER A 341 13.03 49.17 -25.81
C SER A 341 14.46 48.79 -26.26
N ASN A 342 14.56 48.07 -27.39
CA ASN A 342 15.78 47.87 -28.19
C ASN A 342 15.77 48.90 -29.34
N PRO A 343 16.85 49.10 -30.13
CA PRO A 343 16.93 50.03 -31.29
C PRO A 343 15.93 49.76 -32.44
N LEU A 344 14.92 48.93 -32.19
CA LEU A 344 13.85 48.49 -33.07
C LEU A 344 12.52 49.22 -32.76
N ASP A 345 12.56 50.37 -32.10
CA ASP A 345 11.35 51.10 -31.73
C ASP A 345 11.24 52.44 -32.48
N LEU A 346 10.17 52.49 -33.28
CA LEU A 346 9.45 53.67 -33.77
C LEU A 346 9.96 54.31 -35.06
N GLU A 347 9.72 53.60 -36.17
CA GLU A 347 8.66 53.94 -37.12
C GLU A 347 8.59 52.82 -38.16
N LEU A 348 7.43 52.14 -38.24
CA LEU A 348 7.10 51.14 -39.27
C LEU A 348 8.21 50.10 -39.54
N ALA A 349 8.33 49.05 -38.72
CA ALA A 349 9.29 47.95 -38.91
C ALA A 349 9.47 47.63 -40.41
N ALA A 350 10.55 48.14 -40.99
CA ALA A 350 10.80 48.10 -42.42
C ALA A 350 11.10 46.65 -42.82
N ASN A 351 10.88 46.31 -44.10
CA ASN A 351 11.19 44.99 -44.67
C ASN A 351 12.60 44.48 -44.29
N ASP A 352 13.52 45.39 -44.02
CA ASP A 352 14.92 45.18 -43.68
C ASP A 352 15.13 44.46 -42.32
N GLU A 353 14.21 44.61 -41.37
CA GLU A 353 14.27 43.99 -40.04
C GLU A 353 13.66 42.59 -40.01
N ILE A 354 12.58 42.40 -40.78
CA ILE A 354 12.07 41.07 -41.16
C ILE A 354 13.17 40.37 -41.97
N GLU A 355 13.89 41.06 -42.84
CA GLU A 355 15.06 40.55 -43.53
C GLU A 355 16.21 40.21 -42.58
N GLN A 356 16.42 40.95 -41.49
CA GLN A 356 17.46 40.64 -40.51
C GLN A 356 17.12 39.42 -39.65
N ALA A 357 15.85 39.31 -39.22
CA ALA A 357 15.33 38.10 -38.57
C ALA A 357 15.32 36.92 -39.55
N LEU A 358 14.99 37.15 -40.82
CA LEU A 358 15.12 36.18 -41.90
C LEU A 358 16.59 35.89 -42.21
N ARG A 359 17.56 36.80 -42.04
CA ARG A 359 19.00 36.56 -42.23
C ARG A 359 19.59 35.78 -41.05
N PHE A 360 19.11 36.03 -39.83
CA PHE A 360 19.46 35.23 -38.64
C PHE A 360 18.86 33.84 -38.73
N TYR A 361 17.59 33.75 -39.16
CA TYR A 361 16.95 32.52 -39.58
C TYR A 361 17.71 31.89 -40.74
N THR A 362 18.16 32.63 -41.76
CA THR A 362 18.93 32.14 -42.92
C THR A 362 20.35 31.69 -42.50
N LYS A 363 20.88 32.20 -41.40
CA LYS A 363 22.18 31.80 -40.83
C LYS A 363 22.05 30.50 -40.04
N ILE A 364 20.96 30.35 -39.28
CA ILE A 364 20.54 29.07 -38.66
C ILE A 364 20.12 28.06 -39.74
N ASP A 365 19.42 28.51 -40.78
CA ASP A 365 19.01 27.79 -41.99
C ASP A 365 20.23 27.40 -42.81
N LYS A 366 21.29 28.21 -42.92
CA LYS A 366 22.57 27.80 -43.56
C LYS A 366 23.33 26.76 -42.72
N LEU A 367 23.26 26.87 -41.39
CA LEU A 367 23.76 25.85 -40.46
C LEU A 367 22.98 24.53 -40.61
N LEU A 368 21.66 24.61 -40.76
CA LEU A 368 20.75 23.49 -41.00
C LEU A 368 20.78 22.99 -42.48
N ALA A 369 21.10 23.85 -43.46
CA ALA A 369 21.11 23.59 -44.90
C ALA A 369 22.46 23.05 -45.39
N SER A 370 23.53 23.18 -44.60
CA SER A 370 24.69 22.27 -44.68
C SER A 370 24.28 20.80 -44.49
N LYS A 371 23.06 20.61 -43.99
CA LYS A 371 22.31 19.37 -43.94
C LYS A 371 20.96 19.51 -44.72
N SER A 372 20.99 19.54 -46.06
CA SER A 372 19.84 19.42 -46.99
C SER A 372 18.90 18.20 -46.81
N ASN A 373 17.61 18.42 -46.50
CA ASN A 373 16.44 18.10 -47.37
C ASN A 373 15.14 18.33 -46.57
N ILE A 374 14.31 19.31 -47.00
CA ILE A 374 12.83 19.45 -46.82
C ILE A 374 12.33 20.80 -47.36
N VAL A 375 13.18 21.82 -47.53
CA VAL A 375 12.73 23.22 -47.76
C VAL A 375 12.59 23.61 -49.25
N ASP A 376 13.04 22.81 -50.21
CA ASP A 376 13.07 23.22 -51.63
C ASP A 376 11.73 23.16 -52.39
N LYS A 377 10.59 23.00 -51.70
CA LYS A 377 9.27 23.00 -52.35
C LYS A 377 8.30 23.94 -51.63
N LYS A 378 7.86 25.00 -52.33
CA LYS A 378 6.84 25.99 -51.90
C LYS A 378 5.61 25.33 -51.26
N ALA A 379 5.16 24.19 -51.79
CA ALA A 379 4.05 23.39 -51.27
C ALA A 379 4.26 22.80 -49.85
N TYR A 380 5.51 22.63 -49.40
CA TYR A 380 5.84 22.19 -48.04
C TYR A 380 5.95 23.37 -47.06
N ARG A 381 6.39 24.54 -47.55
CA ARG A 381 6.37 25.81 -46.79
C ARG A 381 4.94 26.18 -46.38
N ASP A 382 3.99 26.00 -47.29
CA ASP A 382 2.56 26.25 -47.09
C ASP A 382 1.89 25.20 -46.17
N LYS A 383 2.49 24.00 -46.00
CA LYS A 383 2.04 22.95 -45.06
C LYS A 383 2.67 23.07 -43.67
N LEU A 384 3.86 23.67 -43.55
CA LEU A 384 4.58 23.77 -42.28
C LEU A 384 4.06 24.92 -41.40
N LEU A 385 3.65 26.04 -42.02
CA LEU A 385 3.12 27.22 -41.31
C LEU A 385 1.82 26.90 -40.54
N PRO A 386 0.82 26.20 -41.12
CA PRO A 386 -0.37 25.78 -40.39
C PRO A 386 -0.07 24.75 -39.30
N ARG A 387 0.95 23.91 -39.49
CA ARG A 387 1.33 22.85 -38.52
C ARG A 387 2.03 23.44 -37.30
N LEU A 388 2.87 24.45 -37.49
CA LEU A 388 3.45 25.27 -36.42
C LEU A 388 2.37 26.11 -35.73
N GLN A 389 1.43 26.71 -36.49
CA GLN A 389 0.28 27.42 -35.91
C GLN A 389 -0.65 26.49 -35.11
N ALA A 390 -0.89 25.26 -35.55
CA ALA A 390 -1.66 24.25 -34.82
C ALA A 390 -0.96 23.78 -33.53
N LEU A 391 0.36 23.59 -33.57
CA LEU A 391 1.21 23.34 -32.39
C LEU A 391 1.19 24.52 -31.40
N LEU A 392 1.18 25.75 -31.92
CA LEU A 392 1.08 26.98 -31.12
C LEU A 392 -0.33 27.21 -30.54
N SER A 393 -1.38 26.57 -31.09
CA SER A 393 -2.78 26.75 -30.69
C SER A 393 -3.29 25.70 -29.67
N CYS A 394 -2.46 24.75 -29.22
CA CYS A 394 -2.85 23.66 -28.32
C CYS A 394 -4.07 22.82 -28.78
N ASN A 395 -4.33 22.71 -30.09
CA ASN A 395 -5.52 22.02 -30.62
C ASN A 395 -5.25 20.62 -31.19
N PHE A 396 -4.21 19.92 -30.73
CA PHE A 396 -4.07 18.48 -30.98
C PHE A 396 -3.89 17.70 -29.66
N GLU A 397 -4.86 16.81 -29.45
CA GLU A 397 -5.05 15.76 -28.44
C GLU A 397 -5.63 16.15 -27.05
N PRO A 398 -6.88 15.72 -26.74
CA PRO A 398 -7.59 16.00 -25.48
C PRO A 398 -7.06 15.22 -24.26
N TYR A 399 -5.83 14.72 -24.28
CA TYR A 399 -5.24 13.96 -23.17
C TYR A 399 -4.13 14.69 -22.39
N GLN A 400 -3.68 15.88 -22.81
CA GLN A 400 -2.59 16.60 -22.13
C GLN A 400 -3.02 17.66 -21.10
N SER A 401 -4.29 18.05 -21.01
CA SER A 401 -4.68 19.19 -20.15
C SER A 401 -4.90 18.86 -18.66
N VAL A 402 -4.62 17.63 -18.20
CA VAL A 402 -4.76 17.28 -16.76
C VAL A 402 -3.41 17.11 -16.05
N ASN A 403 -2.29 17.02 -16.78
CA ASN A 403 -1.01 16.55 -16.21
C ASN A 403 0.19 17.50 -16.41
N SER A 404 -0.02 18.81 -16.56
CA SER A 404 1.07 19.80 -16.71
C SER A 404 2.01 19.90 -15.49
N THR A 405 1.61 19.36 -14.33
CA THR A 405 2.41 19.28 -13.09
C THR A 405 3.25 18.00 -12.95
N LEU A 406 3.14 17.02 -13.85
CA LEU A 406 3.81 15.71 -13.72
C LEU A 406 5.06 15.52 -14.59
N ASN A 407 5.55 16.57 -15.25
CA ASN A 407 6.78 16.51 -16.08
C ASN A 407 8.04 16.07 -15.31
N SER A 408 8.05 16.12 -13.97
CA SER A 408 9.13 15.59 -13.13
C SER A 408 8.93 14.12 -12.70
N PHE A 409 7.71 13.59 -12.86
CA PHE A 409 7.30 12.26 -12.42
C PHE A 409 7.64 11.19 -13.47
N TYR A 410 7.45 11.53 -14.74
CA TYR A 410 7.51 10.59 -15.87
C TYR A 410 8.88 10.50 -16.58
N GLY A 411 9.90 11.22 -16.08
CA GLY A 411 11.30 11.05 -16.49
C GLY A 411 12.06 9.97 -15.71
N LYS A 412 11.42 9.32 -14.71
CA LYS A 412 12.06 8.30 -13.86
C LYS A 412 11.91 6.91 -14.46
N ARG A 413 13.05 6.24 -14.74
CA ARG A 413 13.13 4.88 -15.31
C ARG A 413 12.66 3.74 -14.37
N LYS A 414 12.17 4.05 -13.16
CA LYS A 414 11.68 3.07 -12.16
C LYS A 414 10.52 3.66 -11.39
N PHE A 415 9.38 2.96 -11.35
CA PHE A 415 8.25 3.30 -10.48
C PHE A 415 8.51 2.78 -9.06
N SER A 416 8.15 3.58 -8.05
CA SER A 416 7.98 3.08 -6.68
C SER A 416 6.75 2.16 -6.59
N ALA A 417 6.71 1.29 -5.57
CA ALA A 417 5.56 0.43 -5.24
C ALA A 417 4.23 1.20 -5.26
N SER A 418 4.29 2.37 -4.63
CA SER A 418 3.18 3.31 -4.50
C SER A 418 2.67 3.79 -5.86
N GLU A 419 3.56 4.16 -6.77
CA GLU A 419 3.18 4.66 -8.10
C GLU A 419 2.60 3.56 -8.98
N GLY A 420 3.20 2.37 -8.93
CA GLY A 420 2.64 1.19 -9.61
C GLY A 420 1.22 0.87 -9.13
N PHE A 421 1.00 0.92 -7.81
CA PHE A 421 -0.32 0.74 -7.21
C PHE A 421 -1.32 1.79 -7.69
N HIS A 422 -0.95 3.07 -7.68
CA HIS A 422 -1.84 4.15 -8.11
C HIS A 422 -2.30 3.96 -9.57
N LEU A 423 -1.38 3.61 -10.47
CA LEU A 423 -1.71 3.36 -11.88
C LEU A 423 -2.59 2.12 -12.07
N ALA A 424 -2.32 1.05 -11.32
CA ALA A 424 -3.17 -0.13 -11.32
C ALA A 424 -4.58 0.19 -10.79
N TYR A 425 -4.68 0.99 -9.72
CA TYR A 425 -5.95 1.42 -9.15
C TYR A 425 -6.76 2.29 -10.13
N GLN A 426 -6.11 3.24 -10.81
CA GLN A 426 -6.76 4.02 -11.87
C GLN A 426 -7.26 3.14 -13.02
N ALA A 427 -6.52 2.09 -13.40
CA ALA A 427 -6.94 1.16 -14.43
C ALA A 427 -8.16 0.33 -13.98
N ASN A 428 -8.18 -0.11 -12.72
CA ASN A 428 -9.33 -0.78 -12.13
C ASN A 428 -10.59 0.10 -12.06
N GLN A 429 -10.44 1.41 -11.78
CA GLN A 429 -11.56 2.35 -11.82
C GLN A 429 -12.24 2.44 -13.20
N ARG A 430 -11.52 2.12 -14.28
CA ARG A 430 -12.03 2.16 -15.66
C ARG A 430 -12.59 0.82 -16.13
N ASP A 431 -12.55 -0.22 -15.29
CA ASP A 431 -12.97 -1.56 -15.69
C ASP A 431 -14.49 -1.64 -15.91
N PRO A 432 -14.96 -1.90 -17.15
CA PRO A 432 -16.39 -2.00 -17.45
C PRO A 432 -17.07 -3.20 -16.78
N ILE A 433 -16.34 -4.28 -16.48
CA ILE A 433 -16.88 -5.46 -15.79
C ILE A 433 -17.20 -5.10 -14.34
N LYS A 434 -16.33 -4.32 -13.68
CA LYS A 434 -16.55 -3.88 -12.29
C LYS A 434 -17.87 -3.14 -12.15
N TYR A 435 -18.18 -2.20 -13.06
CA TYR A 435 -19.44 -1.45 -13.01
C TYR A 435 -20.67 -2.36 -13.10
N LYS A 436 -20.62 -3.40 -13.95
CA LYS A 436 -21.69 -4.39 -14.06
C LYS A 436 -21.85 -5.21 -12.77
N VAL A 437 -20.73 -5.57 -12.11
CA VAL A 437 -20.76 -6.26 -10.81
C VAL A 437 -21.41 -5.40 -9.73
N ILE A 438 -21.06 -4.10 -9.66
CA ILE A 438 -21.69 -3.17 -8.72
C ILE A 438 -23.21 -3.05 -8.99
N ASP A 439 -23.63 -3.03 -10.25
CA ASP A 439 -25.06 -3.05 -10.61
C ASP A 439 -25.76 -4.33 -10.15
N ASP A 440 -25.14 -5.49 -10.34
CA ASP A 440 -25.72 -6.76 -9.92
C ASP A 440 -25.80 -6.90 -8.39
N ILE A 441 -24.81 -6.36 -7.67
CA ILE A 441 -24.86 -6.22 -6.20
C ILE A 441 -26.05 -5.33 -5.78
N ILE A 442 -26.27 -4.19 -6.44
CA ILE A 442 -27.43 -3.32 -6.15
C ILE A 442 -28.74 -4.06 -6.42
N LYS A 443 -28.84 -4.82 -7.52
CA LYS A 443 -30.04 -5.59 -7.85
C LYS A 443 -30.34 -6.68 -6.81
N SER A 444 -29.33 -7.33 -6.24
CA SER A 444 -29.55 -8.39 -5.26
C SER A 444 -30.02 -7.88 -3.89
N MET A 445 -29.93 -6.57 -3.66
CA MET A 445 -30.49 -5.89 -2.48
C MET A 445 -31.93 -5.39 -2.68
N GLN A 446 -32.56 -5.63 -3.84
CA GLN A 446 -33.94 -5.22 -4.08
C GLN A 446 -34.96 -6.10 -3.34
N PRO A 447 -36.08 -5.54 -2.83
CA PRO A 447 -36.40 -4.11 -2.82
C PRO A 447 -35.59 -3.32 -1.77
N ILE A 448 -35.06 -2.17 -2.18
CA ILE A 448 -34.33 -1.23 -1.31
C ILE A 448 -35.33 -0.39 -0.51
N GLU A 449 -35.23 -0.46 0.81
CA GLU A 449 -36.07 0.29 1.76
C GLU A 449 -35.26 1.41 2.44
N LYS A 450 -35.95 2.29 3.19
CA LYS A 450 -35.33 3.44 3.86
C LYS A 450 -34.13 3.09 4.76
N ASP A 451 -34.18 1.91 5.38
CA ASP A 451 -33.15 1.40 6.31
C ASP A 451 -32.47 0.16 5.73
N THR A 452 -32.13 0.20 4.44
CA THR A 452 -31.23 -0.75 3.80
C THR A 452 -29.78 -0.29 3.95
N HIS A 453 -28.95 -1.12 4.58
CA HIS A 453 -27.55 -0.85 4.89
C HIS A 453 -26.63 -1.86 4.21
N LEU A 454 -25.46 -1.41 3.77
CA LEU A 454 -24.37 -2.22 3.25
C LEU A 454 -23.11 -1.96 4.08
N ASP A 455 -22.60 -2.98 4.76
CA ASP A 455 -21.30 -2.93 5.43
C ASP A 455 -20.21 -3.52 4.52
N ILE A 456 -19.22 -2.71 4.17
CA ILE A 456 -18.11 -3.09 3.30
C ILE A 456 -16.86 -3.28 4.15
N HIS A 457 -16.33 -4.50 4.17
CA HIS A 457 -15.15 -4.84 4.95
C HIS A 457 -13.88 -4.57 4.13
N ILE A 458 -12.98 -3.76 4.69
CA ILE A 458 -11.78 -3.29 4.02
C ILE A 458 -10.55 -3.62 4.86
N ARG A 459 -9.72 -4.52 4.33
CA ARG A 459 -8.35 -4.74 4.77
C ARG A 459 -7.37 -4.34 3.67
N PRO A 460 -6.77 -3.14 3.72
CA PRO A 460 -5.72 -2.77 2.79
C PRO A 460 -4.41 -3.54 3.12
N PRO A 461 -3.58 -3.96 2.15
CA PRO A 461 -3.84 -4.08 0.71
C PRO A 461 -4.69 -5.31 0.34
N ASP A 462 -4.92 -6.23 1.28
CA ASP A 462 -5.31 -7.63 1.00
C ASP A 462 -6.69 -7.79 0.35
N CYS A 463 -7.67 -7.02 0.82
CA CYS A 463 -9.07 -7.11 0.41
C CYS A 463 -9.60 -5.74 -0.06
N GLY A 464 -8.92 -4.66 0.34
CA GLY A 464 -9.51 -3.33 0.31
C GLY A 464 -9.71 -2.67 -1.05
N VAL A 465 -9.22 -3.21 -2.17
CA VAL A 465 -9.07 -2.44 -3.42
C VAL A 465 -10.18 -2.67 -4.47
N PHE A 466 -11.20 -3.46 -4.14
CA PHE A 466 -12.30 -3.74 -5.08
C PHE A 466 -13.29 -2.57 -5.22
N ILE A 467 -13.64 -1.90 -4.11
CA ILE A 467 -14.70 -0.88 -4.05
C ILE A 467 -14.11 0.52 -4.10
N THR A 468 -14.58 1.37 -5.00
CA THR A 468 -14.12 2.77 -5.12
C THR A 468 -15.11 3.74 -4.48
N ALA A 469 -14.68 4.99 -4.25
CA ALA A 469 -15.60 6.01 -3.72
C ALA A 469 -16.78 6.28 -4.69
N ALA A 470 -16.55 6.14 -5.99
CA ALA A 470 -17.62 6.22 -6.99
C ALA A 470 -18.65 5.07 -6.84
N ASP A 471 -18.18 3.86 -6.49
CA ASP A 471 -19.07 2.72 -6.26
C ASP A 471 -19.91 2.92 -4.98
N ILE A 472 -19.33 3.48 -3.91
CA ILE A 472 -20.07 3.88 -2.70
C ILE A 472 -21.17 4.89 -3.01
N LYS A 473 -20.85 5.91 -3.82
CA LYS A 473 -21.83 6.90 -4.25
C LYS A 473 -22.98 6.25 -5.03
N LYS A 474 -22.68 5.27 -5.89
CA LYS A 474 -23.69 4.52 -6.65
C LYS A 474 -24.63 3.72 -5.73
N PHE A 475 -24.12 3.09 -4.66
CA PHE A 475 -24.97 2.47 -3.63
C PHE A 475 -25.89 3.50 -2.96
N GLN A 476 -25.36 4.67 -2.60
CA GLN A 476 -26.12 5.76 -1.98
C GLN A 476 -27.19 6.34 -2.91
N GLU A 477 -26.88 6.50 -4.20
CA GLU A 477 -27.83 6.93 -5.24
C GLU A 477 -28.98 5.91 -5.41
N ALA A 478 -28.73 4.63 -5.16
CA ALA A 478 -29.76 3.59 -5.10
C ALA A 478 -30.56 3.55 -3.78
N GLY A 479 -30.25 4.42 -2.81
CA GLY A 479 -30.93 4.50 -1.51
C GLY A 479 -30.30 3.64 -0.40
N ILE A 480 -29.13 3.05 -0.63
CA ILE A 480 -28.44 2.19 0.35
C ILE A 480 -27.49 3.03 1.20
N ARG A 481 -27.56 2.87 2.53
CA ARG A 481 -26.59 3.49 3.45
C ARG A 481 -25.35 2.62 3.59
N VAL A 482 -24.17 3.19 3.37
CA VAL A 482 -22.91 2.43 3.34
C VAL A 482 -22.09 2.65 4.62
N ASN A 483 -21.79 1.57 5.32
CA ASN A 483 -20.78 1.51 6.37
C ASN A 483 -19.47 0.93 5.80
N ILE A 484 -18.34 1.37 6.32
CA ILE A 484 -17.04 0.76 6.04
C ILE A 484 -16.43 0.24 7.34
N THR A 485 -16.08 -1.05 7.37
CA THR A 485 -15.31 -1.65 8.46
C THR A 485 -13.83 -1.73 8.08
N ILE A 486 -12.95 -1.04 8.82
CA ILE A 486 -11.50 -0.99 8.57
C ILE A 486 -10.77 -1.96 9.50
N HIS A 487 -10.11 -2.98 8.92
CA HIS A 487 -9.42 -4.00 9.69
C HIS A 487 -8.02 -3.56 10.20
N GLU A 488 -7.23 -2.86 9.37
CA GLU A 488 -5.82 -2.58 9.69
C GLU A 488 -5.34 -1.22 9.13
N TYR A 489 -5.74 -0.09 9.74
CA TYR A 489 -5.37 1.24 9.23
C TYR A 489 -3.86 1.55 9.40
N LYS A 490 -3.33 1.41 10.61
CA LYS A 490 -1.93 1.78 10.95
C LYS A 490 -0.88 0.89 10.31
N GLN A 491 -1.22 -0.35 9.94
CA GLN A 491 -0.29 -1.24 9.24
C GLN A 491 0.06 -0.72 7.84
N ASN A 492 -0.81 0.10 7.25
CA ASN A 492 -0.68 0.59 5.88
C ASN A 492 -0.10 2.01 5.78
N TYR A 493 0.39 2.57 6.90
CA TYR A 493 0.81 3.97 6.95
C TYR A 493 1.99 4.33 6.04
N THR A 494 2.72 3.33 5.52
CA THR A 494 3.81 3.54 4.55
C THR A 494 3.39 3.45 3.10
N ARG A 495 2.14 3.06 2.85
CA ARG A 495 1.57 2.88 1.51
C ARG A 495 0.68 4.08 1.17
N ARG A 496 1.31 5.21 0.84
CA ARG A 496 0.66 6.53 0.70
C ARG A 496 -0.61 6.56 -0.15
N TYR A 497 -0.61 6.01 -1.36
CA TYR A 497 -1.79 6.03 -2.24
C TYR A 497 -2.89 5.07 -1.77
N LEU A 498 -2.53 4.00 -1.06
CA LEU A 498 -3.49 3.10 -0.45
C LEU A 498 -4.23 3.78 0.71
N GLN A 499 -3.52 4.59 1.51
CA GLN A 499 -4.16 5.41 2.55
C GLN A 499 -5.04 6.51 1.96
N GLN A 500 -4.56 7.24 0.94
CA GLN A 500 -5.37 8.24 0.25
C GLN A 500 -6.69 7.62 -0.26
N TYR A 501 -6.59 6.47 -0.92
CA TYR A 501 -7.74 5.69 -1.35
C TYR A 501 -8.66 5.30 -0.18
N THR A 502 -8.12 4.75 0.90
CA THR A 502 -8.90 4.38 2.09
C THR A 502 -9.65 5.60 2.64
N HIS A 503 -9.02 6.78 2.65
CA HIS A 503 -9.67 8.02 3.04
C HIS A 503 -10.75 8.49 2.08
N ASP A 504 -10.60 8.30 0.77
CA ASP A 504 -11.65 8.60 -0.20
C ASP A 504 -12.89 7.75 0.05
N LEU A 505 -12.72 6.48 0.40
CA LEU A 505 -13.83 5.60 0.80
C LEU A 505 -14.47 6.05 2.10
N MET A 506 -13.68 6.24 3.16
CA MET A 506 -14.16 6.70 4.47
C MET A 506 -14.86 8.06 4.37
N ARG A 507 -14.39 8.96 3.50
CA ARG A 507 -15.03 10.26 3.24
C ARG A 507 -16.41 10.09 2.60
N GLN A 508 -16.55 9.20 1.63
CA GLN A 508 -17.82 8.98 0.93
C GLN A 508 -18.84 8.18 1.76
N ALA A 509 -18.40 7.25 2.61
CA ALA A 509 -19.28 6.40 3.41
C ALA A 509 -20.15 7.17 4.41
N ASN A 510 -21.31 6.60 4.76
CA ASN A 510 -22.22 7.16 5.77
C ASN A 510 -21.66 7.00 7.18
N SER A 511 -21.02 5.86 7.45
CA SER A 511 -20.37 5.53 8.73
C SER A 511 -19.10 4.71 8.51
N VAL A 512 -18.21 4.73 9.48
CA VAL A 512 -16.93 4.00 9.44
C VAL A 512 -16.70 3.34 10.80
N GLN A 513 -16.18 2.11 10.81
CA GLN A 513 -15.86 1.36 12.01
C GLN A 513 -14.42 0.90 12.02
N PHE A 514 -13.81 0.89 13.19
CA PHE A 514 -12.46 0.43 13.42
C PHE A 514 -12.46 -0.60 14.55
N PHE A 515 -11.58 -1.58 14.49
CA PHE A 515 -11.43 -2.49 15.64
C PHE A 515 -10.73 -1.82 16.81
N ASN A 516 -9.77 -0.91 16.57
CA ASN A 516 -8.88 -0.40 17.61
C ASN A 516 -8.94 1.13 17.67
N ALA A 517 -8.91 1.70 18.88
CA ALA A 517 -8.93 3.15 19.09
C ALA A 517 -7.72 3.82 18.42
N SER A 518 -6.54 3.18 18.50
CA SER A 518 -5.34 3.71 17.84
C SER A 518 -5.51 3.87 16.32
N ASP A 519 -6.16 2.93 15.64
CA ASP A 519 -6.41 3.02 14.20
C ASP A 519 -7.37 4.15 13.87
N ARG A 520 -8.50 4.21 14.59
CA ARG A 520 -9.51 5.27 14.45
C ARG A 520 -8.90 6.66 14.64
N ASP A 521 -8.21 6.87 15.76
CA ASP A 521 -7.71 8.19 16.13
C ASP A 521 -6.58 8.65 15.17
N ASN A 522 -5.77 7.71 14.65
CA ASN A 522 -4.81 8.04 13.59
C ASN A 522 -5.51 8.48 12.30
N ALA A 523 -6.58 7.79 11.90
CA ALA A 523 -7.36 8.13 10.72
C ALA A 523 -8.08 9.47 10.89
N ILE A 524 -8.68 9.75 12.05
CA ILE A 524 -9.32 11.04 12.35
C ILE A 524 -8.30 12.17 12.21
N ILE A 525 -7.12 12.01 12.80
CA ILE A 525 -6.07 13.03 12.71
C ILE A 525 -5.68 13.27 11.24
N ALA A 526 -5.49 12.22 10.44
CA ALA A 526 -5.19 12.38 9.03
C ALA A 526 -6.31 13.10 8.26
N ALA A 527 -7.58 12.79 8.55
CA ALA A 527 -8.74 13.46 7.94
C ALA A 527 -8.86 14.94 8.37
N THR A 528 -8.57 15.27 9.63
CA THR A 528 -8.62 16.65 10.14
C THR A 528 -7.52 17.52 9.54
N TYR A 529 -6.30 17.00 9.46
CA TYR A 529 -5.15 17.78 8.97
C TYR A 529 -4.96 17.70 7.46
N GLY A 530 -5.62 16.75 6.79
CA GLY A 530 -5.50 16.54 5.35
C GLY A 530 -4.15 15.97 4.96
N ASP A 531 -3.51 15.22 5.86
CA ASP A 531 -2.24 14.54 5.60
C ASP A 531 -2.22 13.18 6.32
N CYS A 532 -1.93 12.12 5.57
CA CYS A 532 -1.76 10.77 6.09
C CYS A 532 -0.58 10.63 7.07
N ASP A 533 0.42 11.53 7.00
CA ASP A 533 1.57 11.53 7.89
C ASP A 533 1.48 12.64 8.96
N LYS A 534 1.18 12.24 10.21
CA LYS A 534 1.27 13.12 11.39
C LYS A 534 2.62 13.84 11.52
N ARG A 535 3.68 13.37 10.86
CA ARG A 535 5.04 13.94 10.90
C ARG A 535 5.25 15.09 9.91
N ASN A 536 4.28 15.37 9.04
CA ASN A 536 4.27 16.49 8.10
C ASN A 536 3.39 17.67 8.55
N THR A 537 2.75 17.58 9.72
CA THR A 537 1.99 18.71 10.27
C THR A 537 2.93 19.89 10.52
N THR A 538 2.44 21.11 10.29
CA THR A 538 3.16 22.37 10.53
C THR A 538 3.53 22.63 11.99
N GLU A 539 3.18 21.72 12.91
CA GLU A 539 3.67 21.78 14.28
C GLU A 539 5.18 21.53 14.37
N PRO A 540 5.91 22.32 15.17
CA PRO A 540 7.35 22.17 15.37
C PRO A 540 7.76 20.74 15.78
N SER A 541 6.89 20.04 16.53
CA SER A 541 7.13 18.69 17.05
C SER A 541 7.27 17.61 15.96
N GLY A 542 6.49 17.70 14.87
CA GLY A 542 6.53 16.78 13.74
C GLY A 542 7.76 16.98 12.85
N ILE A 543 8.05 18.25 12.54
CA ILE A 543 9.19 18.66 11.70
C ILE A 543 10.52 18.41 12.42
N GLU A 544 10.65 18.77 13.70
CA GLU A 544 11.83 18.52 14.54
C GLU A 544 12.16 17.03 14.67
N LYS A 545 11.12 16.20 14.82
CA LYS A 545 11.28 14.75 14.91
C LYS A 545 11.76 14.18 13.57
N LYS A 546 11.25 14.68 12.44
CA LYS A 546 11.68 14.29 11.10
C LYS A 546 13.09 14.77 10.75
N LYS A 547 13.47 16.02 11.11
CA LYS A 547 14.84 16.52 10.99
C LYS A 547 15.85 15.64 11.74
N ARG A 548 15.47 15.12 12.92
CA ARG A 548 16.27 14.15 13.70
C ARG A 548 16.31 12.74 13.11
N GLU A 549 15.29 12.33 12.35
CA GLU A 549 15.17 10.98 11.80
C GLU A 549 15.77 10.84 10.39
N VAL A 550 15.60 11.83 9.51
CA VAL A 550 15.98 11.74 8.08
C VAL A 550 16.85 12.90 7.57
N GLY A 551 17.23 13.84 8.44
CA GLY A 551 18.06 15.01 8.08
C GLY A 551 17.24 16.21 7.59
N ALA A 552 17.78 17.42 7.74
CA ALA A 552 17.09 18.67 7.44
C ALA A 552 16.86 18.92 5.94
N ASP A 553 17.58 18.19 5.08
CA ASP A 553 17.61 18.41 3.63
C ASP A 553 16.61 17.54 2.85
N PHE A 554 15.79 16.73 3.54
CA PHE A 554 14.82 15.85 2.89
C PHE A 554 13.52 16.61 2.53
N PRO A 555 13.14 16.73 1.24
CA PRO A 555 11.94 17.44 0.83
C PRO A 555 10.68 16.75 1.40
N LEU A 556 9.83 17.55 2.06
CA LEU A 556 8.56 17.09 2.63
C LEU A 556 7.53 16.93 1.50
N ASP A 557 7.43 15.74 0.92
CA ASP A 557 6.28 15.37 0.10
C ASP A 557 5.03 15.37 1.02
N LYS A 558 4.19 16.40 0.91
CA LYS A 558 2.86 16.43 1.55
C LYS A 558 2.00 15.33 0.92
N TYR A 559 1.23 14.58 1.71
CA TYR A 559 0.31 13.56 1.20
C TYR A 559 -1.12 14.05 1.35
N PRO A 560 -1.62 14.90 0.44
CA PRO A 560 -2.88 15.58 0.62
C PRO A 560 -4.04 14.58 0.66
N VAL A 561 -4.71 14.53 1.79
CA VAL A 561 -6.05 13.96 1.92
C VAL A 561 -7.03 15.13 1.92
N GLN A 562 -8.16 15.00 1.25
CA GLN A 562 -9.22 15.98 1.42
C GLN A 562 -9.65 15.99 2.89
N LYS A 563 -9.74 17.16 3.50
CA LYS A 563 -10.21 17.28 4.89
C LYS A 563 -11.69 16.95 4.99
N TYR A 564 -12.08 16.20 6.02
CA TYR A 564 -13.48 15.91 6.34
C TYR A 564 -13.62 15.50 7.81
N ASP A 565 -14.84 15.60 8.33
CA ASP A 565 -15.16 15.16 9.69
C ASP A 565 -15.37 13.64 9.72
N LEU A 566 -14.28 12.90 9.98
CA LEU A 566 -14.36 11.47 10.23
C LEU A 566 -14.90 11.18 11.65
N ALA A 567 -14.62 12.05 12.63
CA ALA A 567 -14.96 11.81 14.01
C ALA A 567 -16.47 11.66 14.22
N ALA A 568 -17.28 12.51 13.57
CA ALA A 568 -18.74 12.48 13.67
C ALA A 568 -19.41 11.21 13.12
N LYS A 569 -18.67 10.37 12.38
CA LYS A 569 -19.21 9.16 11.74
C LYS A 569 -18.35 7.92 11.96
N SER A 570 -17.40 7.99 12.89
CA SER A 570 -16.49 6.88 13.20
C SER A 570 -16.86 6.20 14.51
N GLY A 571 -16.86 4.87 14.49
CA GLY A 571 -17.16 4.01 15.63
C GLY A 571 -16.07 2.98 15.88
N LEU A 572 -16.19 2.31 17.04
CA LEU A 572 -15.41 1.10 17.32
C LEU A 572 -16.27 -0.13 17.07
N THR A 573 -15.62 -1.22 16.73
CA THR A 573 -16.20 -2.56 16.68
C THR A 573 -15.23 -3.57 17.29
N VAL A 574 -15.66 -4.82 17.37
CA VAL A 574 -14.91 -5.93 17.96
C VAL A 574 -15.06 -7.16 17.06
N ALA A 575 -13.99 -7.93 16.89
CA ALA A 575 -14.11 -9.23 16.24
C ALA A 575 -14.90 -10.14 17.18
N SER A 576 -16.05 -10.61 16.72
CA SER A 576 -16.80 -11.61 17.43
C SER A 576 -16.17 -12.98 17.25
N GLN A 577 -16.25 -13.81 18.29
CA GLN A 577 -15.89 -15.21 18.20
C GLN A 577 -17.17 -16.04 18.16
N ASN A 578 -17.34 -16.82 17.09
CA ASN A 578 -18.18 -18.01 17.20
C ASN A 578 -17.35 -19.06 17.95
N LEU A 579 -17.56 -19.15 19.25
CA LEU A 579 -16.87 -20.11 20.10
C LEU A 579 -17.17 -21.52 19.58
N SER A 580 -16.14 -22.32 19.32
CA SER A 580 -16.31 -23.70 18.84
C SER A 580 -17.06 -24.57 19.86
N THR A 581 -17.00 -24.18 21.13
CA THR A 581 -17.60 -24.81 22.30
C THR A 581 -17.82 -23.73 23.36
N GLU A 582 -18.81 -23.90 24.25
CA GLU A 582 -18.91 -23.02 25.43
C GLU A 582 -17.60 -23.07 26.24
N PRO A 583 -17.16 -21.95 26.84
CA PRO A 583 -15.96 -21.94 27.66
C PRO A 583 -16.10 -22.93 28.81
N SER A 584 -15.12 -23.83 28.96
CA SER A 584 -15.07 -24.77 30.09
C SER A 584 -15.02 -24.01 31.41
N HIS A 585 -15.55 -24.58 32.49
CA HIS A 585 -15.49 -23.93 33.79
C HIS A 585 -14.02 -23.65 34.18
N PRO A 586 -13.68 -22.50 34.83
CA PRO A 586 -12.30 -22.15 35.13
C PRO A 586 -11.50 -23.24 35.86
N LYS A 587 -12.15 -24.00 36.75
CA LYS A 587 -11.54 -25.13 37.45
C LYS A 587 -11.08 -26.23 36.49
N ASP A 588 -11.83 -26.51 35.43
CA ASP A 588 -11.51 -27.54 34.45
C ASP A 588 -10.30 -27.12 33.62
N VAL A 589 -10.23 -25.84 33.23
CA VAL A 589 -9.08 -25.27 32.53
C VAL A 589 -7.82 -25.37 33.39
N VAL A 590 -7.91 -25.01 34.66
CA VAL A 590 -6.79 -25.04 35.63
C VAL A 590 -6.37 -26.48 35.96
N ALA A 591 -7.26 -27.47 35.82
CA ALA A 591 -6.98 -28.89 36.00
C ALA A 591 -6.23 -29.54 34.81
N LYS A 592 -6.22 -28.89 33.63
CA LYS A 592 -5.48 -29.37 32.46
C LYS A 592 -3.99 -29.56 32.77
N PRO A 593 -3.30 -30.48 32.08
CA PRO A 593 -1.84 -30.60 32.21
C PRO A 593 -1.16 -29.30 31.78
N GLY A 594 -0.03 -28.97 32.43
CA GLY A 594 0.76 -27.75 32.20
C GLY A 594 1.46 -27.65 30.84
N ASN A 595 0.96 -28.34 29.80
CA ASN A 595 1.48 -28.28 28.44
C ASN A 595 1.20 -26.92 27.78
N ILE A 596 2.00 -26.60 26.78
CA ILE A 596 2.02 -25.29 26.10
C ILE A 596 1.64 -25.48 24.65
N LEU A 597 0.52 -24.90 24.20
CA LEU A 597 0.10 -24.93 22.80
C LEU A 597 0.62 -23.70 22.04
N SER A 598 1.18 -23.90 20.85
CA SER A 598 1.32 -22.84 19.85
C SER A 598 0.74 -23.32 18.53
N PHE A 599 -0.18 -22.54 17.95
CA PHE A 599 -0.97 -23.02 16.81
C PHE A 599 -1.22 -21.99 15.70
N GLY A 600 -1.65 -22.45 14.53
CA GLY A 600 -1.97 -21.64 13.35
C GLY A 600 -0.91 -21.73 12.25
N THR A 601 -0.76 -20.72 11.41
CA THR A 601 0.24 -20.77 10.33
C THR A 601 1.67 -20.74 10.87
N ILE A 602 2.46 -21.79 10.62
CA ILE A 602 3.85 -21.92 11.05
C ILE A 602 4.73 -21.11 10.09
N ARG A 603 5.06 -19.89 10.52
CA ARG A 603 5.95 -18.94 9.83
C ARG A 603 6.58 -17.96 10.83
N PRO A 604 7.67 -17.27 10.45
CA PRO A 604 8.32 -16.31 11.34
C PRO A 604 7.39 -15.22 11.88
N GLY A 605 7.58 -14.83 13.13
CA GLY A 605 6.81 -13.78 13.82
C GLY A 605 5.43 -14.20 14.32
N LYS A 606 5.10 -15.50 14.32
CA LYS A 606 3.80 -16.03 14.82
C LYS A 606 3.88 -16.73 16.17
N GLY A 607 5.04 -16.66 16.84
CA GLY A 607 5.28 -17.24 18.17
C GLY A 607 5.87 -18.64 18.15
N PHE A 608 6.08 -19.22 16.96
CA PHE A 608 6.63 -20.57 16.82
C PHE A 608 8.12 -20.62 17.17
N GLU A 609 8.85 -19.52 16.97
CA GLU A 609 10.26 -19.40 17.40
C GLU A 609 10.38 -19.37 18.92
N GLU A 610 9.53 -18.60 19.60
CA GLU A 610 9.46 -18.57 21.06
C GLU A 610 9.02 -19.93 21.62
N ALA A 611 8.02 -20.57 21.04
CA ALA A 611 7.58 -21.91 21.44
C ALA A 611 8.66 -22.98 21.21
N TYR A 612 9.35 -22.93 20.08
CA TYR A 612 10.52 -23.75 19.79
C TYR A 612 11.62 -23.58 20.86
N LYS A 613 11.97 -22.33 21.21
CA LYS A 613 12.97 -22.03 22.24
C LYS A 613 12.53 -22.43 23.64
N LEU A 614 11.24 -22.31 23.96
CA LEU A 614 10.68 -22.84 25.21
C LEU A 614 10.96 -24.34 25.35
N ALA A 615 10.79 -25.12 24.28
CA ALA A 615 11.08 -26.55 24.33
C ALA A 615 12.57 -26.87 24.52
N GLN A 616 13.47 -26.03 23.97
CA GLN A 616 14.91 -26.16 24.20
C GLN A 616 15.25 -25.89 25.67
N LEU A 617 14.73 -24.80 26.25
CA LEU A 617 14.94 -24.45 27.64
C LEU A 617 14.37 -25.51 28.60
N ILE A 618 13.19 -26.05 28.30
CA ILE A 618 12.60 -27.13 29.11
C ILE A 618 13.47 -28.38 29.06
N LYS A 619 14.04 -28.72 27.91
CA LYS A 619 14.98 -29.84 27.77
C LYS A 619 16.25 -29.62 28.59
N GLU A 620 16.81 -28.41 28.56
CA GLU A 620 18.02 -28.05 29.31
C GLU A 620 17.79 -28.08 30.84
N ASP A 621 16.62 -27.61 31.31
CA ASP A 621 16.30 -27.45 32.74
C ASP A 621 15.34 -28.53 33.29
N ALA A 622 15.14 -29.64 32.57
CA ALA A 622 14.09 -30.62 32.86
C ALA A 622 14.10 -31.14 34.31
N ASP A 623 15.27 -31.46 34.85
CA ASP A 623 15.39 -31.99 36.21
C ASP A 623 15.09 -30.91 37.27
N THR A 624 15.53 -29.67 37.03
CA THR A 624 15.20 -28.52 37.89
C THR A 624 13.69 -28.25 37.88
N ILE A 625 13.04 -28.36 36.72
CA ILE A 625 11.59 -28.19 36.58
C ILE A 625 10.84 -29.30 37.31
N ARG A 626 11.28 -30.56 37.17
CA ARG A 626 10.70 -31.73 37.85
C ARG A 626 10.76 -31.60 39.37
N GLY A 627 11.78 -30.94 39.91
CA GLY A 627 11.89 -30.62 41.34
C GLY A 627 11.00 -29.47 41.81
N LYS A 628 10.40 -28.70 40.89
CA LYS A 628 9.62 -27.48 41.19
C LYS A 628 8.11 -27.65 40.99
N ILE A 629 7.70 -28.46 40.02
CA ILE A 629 6.29 -28.62 39.61
C ILE A 629 6.01 -30.09 39.27
N ARG A 630 4.73 -30.48 39.30
CA ARG A 630 4.31 -31.90 39.20
C ARG A 630 4.69 -32.58 37.89
N THR A 631 4.61 -31.86 36.78
CA THR A 631 4.87 -32.38 35.43
C THR A 631 5.69 -31.38 34.64
N VAL A 632 6.74 -31.87 33.98
CA VAL A 632 7.54 -31.06 33.06
C VAL A 632 6.68 -30.73 31.83
N PRO A 633 6.48 -29.45 31.47
CA PRO A 633 5.64 -29.07 30.33
C PRO A 633 6.13 -29.65 29.01
N VAL A 634 5.20 -30.01 28.13
CA VAL A 634 5.50 -30.31 26.72
C VAL A 634 4.97 -29.18 25.84
N VAL A 635 5.79 -28.69 24.92
CA VAL A 635 5.38 -27.70 23.92
C VAL A 635 4.79 -28.39 22.70
N LYS A 636 3.53 -28.11 22.38
CA LYS A 636 2.83 -28.64 21.23
C LYS A 636 2.72 -27.59 20.13
N LEU A 637 3.31 -27.86 18.97
CA LEU A 637 3.30 -26.98 17.80
C LEU A 637 2.34 -27.54 16.75
N ALA A 638 1.25 -26.83 16.47
CA ALA A 638 0.15 -27.33 15.64
C ALA A 638 -0.23 -26.35 14.53
N GLY A 639 -0.06 -26.70 13.25
CA GLY A 639 -0.25 -25.65 12.25
C GLY A 639 0.07 -25.94 10.81
N ASP A 640 -0.33 -25.00 9.94
CA ASP A 640 -0.04 -25.02 8.51
C ASP A 640 1.43 -24.63 8.24
N PRO A 641 2.28 -25.54 7.75
CA PRO A 641 3.70 -25.29 7.53
C PRO A 641 3.95 -24.41 6.29
N GLN A 642 4.11 -23.11 6.51
CA GLN A 642 4.35 -22.15 5.43
C GLN A 642 5.83 -21.76 5.26
N ASP A 643 6.65 -21.95 6.30
CA ASP A 643 8.08 -21.64 6.29
C ASP A 643 8.93 -22.91 6.42
N ARG A 644 9.76 -23.18 5.39
CA ARG A 644 10.59 -24.38 5.30
C ARG A 644 11.66 -24.41 6.40
N ASP A 645 12.36 -23.30 6.60
CA ASP A 645 13.53 -23.25 7.48
C ASP A 645 13.13 -23.39 8.95
N LEU A 646 12.03 -22.74 9.34
CA LEU A 646 11.45 -22.87 10.67
C LEU A 646 10.97 -24.29 10.94
N MET A 647 10.24 -24.90 9.99
CA MET A 647 9.79 -26.28 10.11
C MET A 647 10.97 -27.26 10.21
N GLN A 648 12.01 -27.07 9.39
CA GLN A 648 13.21 -27.89 9.45
C GLN A 648 13.85 -27.84 10.84
N LYS A 649 14.02 -26.63 11.42
CA LYS A 649 14.59 -26.46 12.77
C LYS A 649 13.75 -27.18 13.84
N ILE A 650 12.43 -27.02 13.79
CA ILE A 650 11.49 -27.64 14.74
C ILE A 650 11.59 -29.17 14.68
N VAL A 651 11.57 -29.75 13.48
CA VAL A 651 11.63 -31.21 13.28
C VAL A 651 12.99 -31.77 13.69
N VAL A 652 14.09 -31.09 13.33
CA VAL A 652 15.45 -31.48 13.72
C VAL A 652 15.62 -31.43 15.24
N GLU A 653 15.04 -30.45 15.93
CA GLU A 653 15.09 -30.40 17.40
C GLU A 653 14.35 -31.59 18.03
N ARG A 654 13.20 -32.02 17.50
CA ARG A 654 12.50 -33.19 18.04
C ARG A 654 13.27 -34.49 17.79
N PHE A 655 13.69 -34.75 16.55
CA PHE A 655 14.16 -36.07 16.12
C PHE A 655 15.69 -36.18 15.93
N GLY A 656 16.42 -35.07 15.92
CA GLY A 656 17.85 -35.01 15.62
C GLY A 656 18.14 -34.89 14.12
N SER A 657 19.25 -34.23 13.77
CA SER A 657 19.61 -33.95 12.37
C SER A 657 19.81 -35.23 11.56
N ALA A 658 20.49 -36.23 12.12
CA ALA A 658 20.79 -37.49 11.44
C ALA A 658 19.52 -38.23 10.97
N ALA A 659 18.48 -38.30 11.80
CA ALA A 659 17.23 -38.99 11.46
C ALA A 659 16.46 -38.25 10.36
N VAL A 660 16.44 -36.92 10.41
CA VAL A 660 15.77 -36.08 9.42
C VAL A 660 16.51 -36.12 8.07
N GLU A 661 17.84 -35.98 8.09
CA GLU A 661 18.67 -36.09 6.90
C GLU A 661 18.54 -37.45 6.23
N ALA A 662 18.52 -38.55 7.00
CA ALA A 662 18.33 -39.89 6.46
C ALA A 662 17.00 -40.05 5.72
N TYR A 663 15.91 -39.45 6.21
CA TYR A 663 14.63 -39.42 5.50
C TYR A 663 14.71 -38.57 4.22
N GLN A 664 15.35 -37.40 4.30
CA GLN A 664 15.43 -36.43 3.21
C GLN A 664 16.40 -36.83 2.09
N GLN A 665 17.37 -37.69 2.36
CA GLN A 665 18.32 -38.23 1.38
C GLN A 665 17.68 -39.22 0.40
N VAL A 666 16.52 -39.80 0.74
CA VAL A 666 15.77 -40.66 -0.19
C VAL A 666 15.17 -39.76 -1.29
N PRO A 667 15.52 -39.94 -2.58
CA PRO A 667 15.10 -39.00 -3.64
C PRO A 667 13.58 -38.82 -3.78
N SER A 668 12.78 -39.84 -3.47
CA SER A 668 11.32 -39.77 -3.47
C SER A 668 10.73 -39.01 -2.27
N GLN A 669 11.53 -38.77 -1.23
CA GLN A 669 11.16 -38.13 0.04
C GLN A 669 11.88 -36.80 0.27
N ALA A 670 12.64 -36.31 -0.71
CA ALA A 670 13.31 -35.02 -0.66
C ALA A 670 12.28 -33.88 -0.74
N TYR A 671 12.51 -32.82 0.04
CA TYR A 671 11.72 -31.59 -0.08
C TYR A 671 11.99 -30.92 -1.43
N LYS A 672 10.94 -30.45 -2.12
CA LYS A 672 11.08 -29.70 -3.36
C LYS A 672 10.56 -28.28 -3.17
N ASP A 673 11.36 -27.29 -3.53
CA ASP A 673 10.98 -25.87 -3.43
C ASP A 673 9.80 -25.50 -4.36
N SER A 674 9.45 -26.36 -5.31
CA SER A 674 8.29 -26.22 -6.19
C SER A 674 6.97 -26.76 -5.62
N PHE A 675 6.93 -27.24 -4.38
CA PHE A 675 5.69 -27.76 -3.79
C PHE A 675 4.61 -26.69 -3.60
N THR A 676 3.38 -27.02 -3.99
CA THR A 676 2.16 -26.26 -3.66
C THR A 676 1.87 -26.29 -2.15
N ASN A 677 0.97 -25.43 -1.64
CA ASN A 677 0.60 -25.42 -0.22
C ASN A 677 0.12 -26.79 0.29
N GLY A 678 -0.71 -27.48 -0.48
CA GLY A 678 -1.17 -28.84 -0.14
C GLY A 678 -0.02 -29.83 -0.07
N GLN A 679 0.85 -29.85 -1.09
CA GLN A 679 2.02 -30.73 -1.11
C GLN A 679 3.00 -30.45 0.04
N ARG A 680 3.15 -29.18 0.45
CA ARG A 680 3.96 -28.82 1.63
C ARG A 680 3.37 -29.38 2.92
N ARG A 681 2.04 -29.29 3.11
CA ARG A 681 1.35 -29.91 4.25
C ARG A 681 1.58 -31.41 4.29
N ASP A 682 1.33 -32.09 3.17
CA ASP A 682 1.49 -33.55 3.07
C ASP A 682 2.93 -33.99 3.34
N TYR A 683 3.91 -33.27 2.80
CA TYR A 683 5.33 -33.54 3.03
C TYR A 683 5.68 -33.55 4.52
N TRP A 684 5.36 -32.47 5.23
CA TRP A 684 5.73 -32.33 6.64
C TRP A 684 4.95 -33.32 7.52
N LYS A 685 3.67 -33.56 7.21
CA LYS A 685 2.85 -34.56 7.89
C LYS A 685 3.44 -35.97 7.73
N ASN A 686 3.82 -36.34 6.51
CA ASN A 686 4.42 -37.64 6.22
C ASN A 686 5.78 -37.83 6.90
N LEU A 687 6.63 -36.80 6.88
CA LEU A 687 7.93 -36.83 7.55
C LEU A 687 7.77 -37.04 9.06
N VAL A 688 6.93 -36.24 9.72
CA VAL A 688 6.70 -36.34 11.17
C VAL A 688 6.08 -37.69 11.54
N ASN A 689 5.12 -38.19 10.75
CA ASN A 689 4.52 -39.51 10.97
C ASN A 689 5.55 -40.63 10.83
N ALA A 690 6.40 -40.60 9.80
CA ALA A 690 7.43 -41.61 9.59
C ALA A 690 8.45 -41.64 10.73
N LEU A 691 8.89 -40.48 11.21
CA LEU A 691 9.84 -40.39 12.32
C LEU A 691 9.21 -40.78 13.67
N ASN A 692 7.97 -40.37 13.95
CA ASN A 692 7.23 -40.83 15.13
C ASN A 692 7.01 -42.34 15.12
N LYS A 693 6.76 -42.94 13.95
CA LYS A 693 6.64 -44.39 13.79
C LYS A 693 7.94 -45.09 14.19
N LYS A 694 9.10 -44.60 13.75
CA LYS A 694 10.41 -45.13 14.19
C LYS A 694 10.63 -45.00 15.71
N VAL A 695 10.27 -43.86 16.29
CA VAL A 695 10.36 -43.66 17.75
C VAL A 695 9.50 -44.68 18.50
N THR A 696 8.31 -44.99 17.99
CA THR A 696 7.34 -45.89 18.65
C THR A 696 7.67 -47.37 18.42
N GLU A 697 8.03 -47.75 17.19
CA GLU A 697 8.24 -49.15 16.78
C GLU A 697 9.69 -49.62 16.97
N GLU A 698 10.66 -48.74 16.71
CA GLU A 698 12.10 -49.04 16.79
C GLU A 698 12.71 -48.52 18.11
N ALA A 699 11.89 -47.95 19.02
CA ALA A 699 12.31 -47.37 20.30
C ALA A 699 13.46 -46.35 20.20
N VAL A 700 13.55 -45.64 19.06
CA VAL A 700 14.57 -44.63 18.82
C VAL A 700 14.34 -43.46 19.79
N PRO A 701 15.35 -43.03 20.58
CA PRO A 701 15.18 -41.93 21.51
C PRO A 701 14.95 -40.61 20.77
N LEU A 702 14.04 -39.79 21.29
CA LEU A 702 13.84 -38.43 20.81
C LEU A 702 15.04 -37.55 21.18
N ASN A 703 15.47 -36.68 20.27
CA ASN A 703 16.45 -35.65 20.59
C ASN A 703 15.88 -34.65 21.59
N ASN A 704 14.60 -34.29 21.46
CA ASN A 704 13.88 -33.48 22.44
C ASN A 704 12.49 -34.06 22.72
N PRO A 705 12.26 -34.66 23.90
CA PRO A 705 10.96 -35.23 24.25
C PRO A 705 9.92 -34.17 24.66
N TYR A 706 10.31 -32.91 24.86
CA TYR A 706 9.45 -31.83 25.36
C TYR A 706 8.89 -30.94 24.23
N ILE A 707 9.00 -31.37 22.98
CA ILE A 707 8.37 -30.73 21.82
C ILE A 707 7.55 -31.75 21.04
N GLU A 708 6.27 -31.49 20.80
CA GLU A 708 5.35 -32.26 19.97
C GLU A 708 4.98 -31.47 18.72
N ILE A 709 4.92 -32.13 17.56
CA ILE A 709 4.72 -31.48 16.27
C ILE A 709 3.49 -32.09 15.61
N HIS A 710 2.52 -31.24 15.25
CA HIS A 710 1.32 -31.59 14.50
C HIS A 710 1.26 -30.73 13.23
N PRO A 711 1.90 -31.17 12.13
CA PRO A 711 1.81 -30.48 10.85
C PRO A 711 0.40 -30.65 10.30
N TRP A 712 -0.35 -29.54 10.28
CA TRP A 712 -1.75 -29.46 9.86
C TRP A 712 -2.72 -30.34 10.68
N CYS A 713 -3.61 -29.68 11.43
CA CYS A 713 -4.64 -30.33 12.25
C CYS A 713 -6.02 -30.13 11.65
N GLU A 714 -6.82 -31.18 11.65
CA GLU A 714 -8.26 -31.08 11.48
C GLU A 714 -8.91 -30.41 12.72
N PRO A 715 -10.12 -29.83 12.61
CA PRO A 715 -10.74 -29.09 13.71
C PRO A 715 -10.86 -29.90 15.03
N HIS A 716 -11.18 -31.19 14.94
CA HIS A 716 -11.29 -32.07 16.09
C HIS A 716 -9.92 -32.39 16.73
N GLU A 717 -8.85 -32.48 15.93
CA GLU A 717 -7.48 -32.68 16.44
C GLU A 717 -7.01 -31.43 17.19
N LEU A 718 -7.30 -30.23 16.66
CA LEU A 718 -7.00 -28.98 17.34
C LEU A 718 -7.78 -28.85 18.66
N LEU A 719 -9.04 -29.28 18.70
CA LEU A 719 -9.83 -29.31 19.93
C LEU A 719 -9.22 -30.25 20.98
N ALA A 720 -8.77 -31.45 20.58
CA ALA A 720 -8.09 -32.36 21.48
C ALA A 720 -6.77 -31.77 22.03
N LEU A 721 -6.02 -31.02 21.21
CA LEU A 721 -4.82 -30.30 21.67
C LEU A 721 -5.14 -29.17 22.64
N LYS A 722 -6.23 -28.44 22.40
CA LYS A 722 -6.76 -27.41 23.29
C LYS A 722 -7.16 -27.97 24.66
N GLU A 723 -7.72 -29.18 24.70
CA GLU A 723 -8.03 -29.87 25.96
C GLU A 723 -6.79 -30.44 26.67
N ASN A 724 -5.71 -30.70 25.93
CA ASN A 724 -4.46 -31.22 26.48
C ASN A 724 -3.46 -30.13 26.89
N CYS A 725 -3.81 -28.84 26.80
CA CYS A 725 -2.89 -27.75 27.10
C CYS A 725 -3.54 -26.71 28.02
N LYS A 726 -2.88 -26.40 29.14
CA LYS A 726 -3.27 -25.28 30.03
C LYS A 726 -2.79 -23.93 29.51
N TYR A 727 -1.61 -23.90 28.91
CA TYR A 727 -0.96 -22.66 28.47
C TYR A 727 -0.96 -22.53 26.96
N VAL A 728 -1.01 -21.30 26.45
CA VAL A 728 -0.93 -20.99 25.04
C VAL A 728 0.16 -19.95 24.80
N CYS A 729 1.08 -20.22 23.88
CA CYS A 729 2.10 -19.27 23.44
C CYS A 729 1.72 -18.71 22.06
N ARG A 730 1.26 -17.46 22.03
CA ARG A 730 0.83 -16.78 20.81
C ARG A 730 1.37 -15.35 20.70
N MET A 731 2.52 -15.21 20.07
CA MET A 731 3.14 -13.90 19.78
C MET A 731 2.60 -13.33 18.47
N ASP A 732 1.47 -12.63 18.52
CA ASP A 732 0.96 -11.93 17.33
C ASP A 732 1.67 -10.57 17.17
N ASP A 733 2.13 -10.25 15.95
CA ASP A 733 2.86 -9.00 15.64
C ASP A 733 2.17 -7.72 16.11
N MET A 734 0.84 -7.75 16.18
CA MET A 734 0.02 -6.61 16.56
C MET A 734 -0.53 -6.75 17.98
N GLY A 735 -0.07 -7.75 18.74
CA GLY A 735 -0.40 -8.00 20.14
C GLY A 735 -1.88 -8.28 20.39
N MET A 736 -2.29 -8.20 21.66
CA MET A 736 -3.69 -8.26 22.03
C MET A 736 -4.44 -7.01 21.53
N ARG A 737 -5.60 -7.20 20.90
CA ARG A 737 -6.41 -6.15 20.26
C ARG A 737 -7.80 -6.69 19.90
N ASN A 738 -8.71 -5.81 19.51
CA ASN A 738 -10.11 -6.19 19.26
C ASN A 738 -10.31 -7.06 18.01
N ASN A 739 -9.33 -7.18 17.12
CA ASN A 739 -9.32 -8.11 15.98
C ASN A 739 -8.16 -9.12 16.00
N GLY A 740 -7.64 -9.43 17.19
CA GLY A 740 -6.59 -10.44 17.37
C GLY A 740 -7.14 -11.87 17.34
N SER A 741 -7.77 -12.29 16.24
CA SER A 741 -8.56 -13.54 16.17
C SER A 741 -7.84 -14.78 16.74
N ALA A 742 -6.54 -14.93 16.48
CA ALA A 742 -5.76 -16.05 17.00
C ALA A 742 -5.60 -16.05 18.54
N ILE A 743 -5.55 -14.88 19.18
CA ILE A 743 -5.50 -14.75 20.64
C ILE A 743 -6.91 -14.89 21.22
N ILE A 744 -7.90 -14.23 20.60
CA ILE A 744 -9.30 -14.30 21.00
C ILE A 744 -9.77 -15.77 21.04
N SER A 745 -9.42 -16.54 19.99
CA SER A 745 -9.83 -17.94 19.79
C SER A 745 -9.40 -18.98 20.84
N VAL A 746 -8.65 -18.54 21.85
CA VAL A 746 -8.08 -19.39 22.91
C VAL A 746 -8.25 -18.79 24.31
N LEU A 747 -8.94 -17.65 24.45
CA LEU A 747 -9.26 -17.07 25.76
C LEU A 747 -10.16 -17.99 26.61
N ASP A 748 -10.97 -18.81 25.94
CA ASP A 748 -11.86 -19.81 26.52
C ASP A 748 -11.15 -21.09 26.96
N VAL A 749 -9.98 -21.38 26.39
CA VAL A 749 -9.33 -22.70 26.47
C VAL A 749 -8.20 -22.74 27.48
N GLY A 750 -7.45 -21.65 27.64
CA GLY A 750 -6.22 -21.67 28.42
C GLY A 750 -5.62 -20.29 28.68
N ILE A 751 -4.47 -20.29 29.36
CA ILE A 751 -3.75 -19.09 29.79
C ILE A 751 -2.84 -18.63 28.66
N VAL A 752 -3.10 -17.43 28.13
CA VAL A 752 -2.46 -16.96 26.91
C VAL A 752 -1.27 -16.04 27.22
N TYR A 753 -0.11 -16.43 26.69
CA TYR A 753 1.09 -15.60 26.61
C TYR A 753 1.16 -14.94 25.25
N THR A 754 1.27 -13.61 25.26
CA THR A 754 1.46 -12.80 24.05
C THR A 754 2.45 -11.66 24.31
N LYS A 755 2.50 -10.69 23.38
CA LYS A 755 3.38 -9.53 23.40
C LYS A 755 2.61 -8.22 23.24
N PHE A 756 3.29 -7.12 23.57
CA PHE A 756 2.83 -5.80 23.20
C PHE A 756 2.82 -5.61 21.69
N GLY A 757 1.70 -5.13 21.18
CA GLY A 757 1.52 -4.77 19.79
C GLY A 757 1.54 -3.27 19.57
N SER A 758 1.73 -2.86 18.30
CA SER A 758 1.65 -1.44 17.94
C SER A 758 0.25 -0.84 18.01
N VAL A 759 -0.79 -1.67 18.22
CA VAL A 759 -2.21 -1.29 18.33
C VAL A 759 -2.88 -1.94 19.54
N THR A 760 -2.11 -2.42 20.52
CA THR A 760 -2.67 -2.92 21.78
C THR A 760 -3.21 -1.74 22.58
N ASP A 761 -4.53 -1.72 22.78
CA ASP A 761 -5.23 -0.66 23.51
C ASP A 761 -4.98 -0.76 25.03
N ASP A 762 -5.07 0.37 25.73
CA ASP A 762 -4.74 0.48 27.16
C ASP A 762 -5.60 -0.42 28.06
N ILE A 763 -6.81 -0.80 27.61
CA ILE A 763 -7.70 -1.71 28.33
C ILE A 763 -7.09 -3.11 28.54
N PHE A 764 -6.13 -3.52 27.70
CA PHE A 764 -5.45 -4.81 27.78
C PHE A 764 -4.12 -4.74 28.53
N LEU A 765 -3.69 -3.56 28.94
CA LEU A 765 -2.41 -3.37 29.63
C LEU A 765 -2.54 -3.60 31.14
N LYS A 766 -1.42 -3.85 31.82
CA LYS A 766 -1.38 -3.98 33.29
C LYS A 766 -2.00 -2.72 33.93
N GLY A 767 -3.10 -2.90 34.67
CA GLY A 767 -3.90 -1.82 35.27
C GLY A 767 -5.13 -1.38 34.45
N GLY A 768 -5.28 -1.83 33.21
CA GLY A 768 -6.50 -1.67 32.40
C GLY A 768 -7.58 -2.69 32.77
N LYS A 769 -8.82 -2.47 32.28
CA LYS A 769 -10.02 -3.28 32.61
C LYS A 769 -9.79 -4.79 32.45
N TYR A 770 -9.07 -5.20 31.42
CA TYR A 770 -8.79 -6.60 31.09
C TYR A 770 -7.30 -6.94 31.17
N GLY A 771 -6.52 -6.15 31.93
CA GLY A 771 -5.06 -6.29 32.02
C GLY A 771 -4.56 -7.61 32.62
N LYS A 772 -5.45 -8.41 33.21
CA LYS A 772 -5.17 -9.73 33.77
C LYS A 772 -5.61 -10.90 32.88
N ALA A 773 -6.36 -10.63 31.80
CA ALA A 773 -6.93 -11.66 30.93
C ALA A 773 -5.87 -12.40 30.09
N VAL A 774 -4.77 -11.72 29.76
CA VAL A 774 -3.65 -12.27 28.98
C VAL A 774 -2.34 -11.79 29.56
N ASP A 775 -1.31 -12.64 29.50
CA ASP A 775 0.04 -12.26 29.91
C ASP A 775 0.77 -11.64 28.71
N ILE A 776 0.83 -10.30 28.65
CA ILE A 776 1.54 -9.54 27.62
C ILE A 776 3.02 -9.26 27.95
N GLY A 777 3.49 -9.70 29.13
CA GLY A 777 4.80 -9.37 29.70
C GLY A 777 4.86 -7.98 30.37
N GLU A 778 5.97 -7.69 31.06
CA GLU A 778 6.14 -6.39 31.75
C GLU A 778 6.73 -5.30 30.86
N HIS A 779 7.38 -5.69 29.76
CA HIS A 779 8.11 -4.78 28.88
C HIS A 779 7.32 -4.50 27.60
N ARG A 780 7.12 -3.21 27.30
CA ARG A 780 6.59 -2.75 26.01
C ARG A 780 7.57 -3.03 24.87
N TYR A 781 7.61 -4.26 24.37
CA TYR A 781 8.41 -4.61 23.20
C TYR A 781 7.89 -3.85 21.97
N GLY A 782 8.72 -2.94 21.45
CA GLY A 782 8.34 -1.98 20.40
C GLY A 782 8.59 -0.52 20.81
N LYS A 783 9.43 0.18 20.03
CA LYS A 783 9.84 1.61 20.08
C LYS A 783 10.35 2.19 21.41
N HIS A 784 9.99 1.69 22.59
CA HIS A 784 10.35 2.27 23.89
C HIS A 784 11.13 1.32 24.84
N SER A 785 10.86 0.01 24.86
CA SER A 785 11.61 -0.96 25.71
C SER A 785 13.08 -1.09 25.34
N LEU A 786 13.40 -1.07 24.03
CA LEU A 786 14.77 -1.26 23.56
C LEU A 786 15.71 -0.12 23.94
N PHE A 787 15.26 1.07 24.32
CA PHE A 787 16.19 2.15 24.69
C PHE A 787 16.94 1.84 25.99
N LEU A 788 16.32 1.15 26.95
CA LEU A 788 16.96 0.77 28.21
C LEU A 788 17.82 -0.49 28.07
N LYS A 789 17.38 -1.51 27.30
CA LYS A 789 18.17 -2.73 27.04
C LYS A 789 19.15 -2.61 25.86
N ALA A 790 19.14 -1.51 25.09
CA ALA A 790 20.02 -1.31 23.94
C ALA A 790 21.50 -1.33 24.31
N GLU A 791 21.87 -0.66 25.41
CA GLU A 791 23.26 -0.63 25.88
C GLU A 791 23.72 -1.99 26.41
N GLU A 792 22.86 -2.71 27.13
CA GLU A 792 23.17 -4.05 27.63
C GLU A 792 23.25 -5.07 26.50
N TYR A 793 22.34 -5.00 25.51
CA TYR A 793 22.36 -5.83 24.32
C TYR A 793 23.60 -5.57 23.46
N ALA A 794 23.97 -4.30 23.26
CA ALA A 794 25.19 -3.90 22.56
C ALA A 794 26.45 -4.46 23.25
N ARG A 795 26.49 -4.39 24.59
CA ARG A 795 27.57 -4.96 25.40
C ARG A 795 27.65 -6.48 25.28
N ALA A 796 26.51 -7.17 25.33
CA ALA A 796 26.46 -8.63 25.29
C ALA A 796 26.76 -9.23 23.90
N HIS A 797 26.36 -8.54 22.82
CA HIS A 797 26.39 -9.13 21.47
C HIS A 797 27.38 -8.45 20.50
N LYS A 798 28.14 -7.44 20.95
CA LYS A 798 29.11 -6.64 20.16
C LYS A 798 28.54 -6.14 18.81
N LYS A 799 27.23 -5.97 18.73
CA LYS A 799 26.50 -5.43 17.59
C LYS A 799 25.67 -4.28 18.09
N GLU A 800 25.63 -3.18 17.34
CA GLU A 800 24.63 -2.15 17.62
C GLU A 800 23.23 -2.81 17.60
N PRO A 801 22.39 -2.57 18.62
CA PRO A 801 20.99 -2.96 18.54
C PRO A 801 20.47 -2.32 17.26
N LEU A 802 19.76 -3.10 16.44
CA LEU A 802 19.07 -2.62 15.25
C LEU A 802 18.07 -1.54 15.68
N LEU A 803 18.56 -0.30 15.82
CA LEU A 803 17.81 0.91 16.08
C LEU A 803 16.96 1.15 14.85
N LEU A 804 15.82 0.49 14.81
CA LEU A 804 14.92 0.58 13.68
C LEU A 804 14.09 1.86 13.82
N LYS A 805 14.73 2.96 13.42
CA LYS A 805 14.13 4.28 13.14
C LYS A 805 13.09 4.23 12.01
N SER A 806 13.02 3.14 11.26
CA SER A 806 12.00 2.99 10.22
C SER A 806 10.76 2.29 10.77
N PRO A 807 9.57 2.87 10.69
CA PRO A 807 8.35 2.13 10.99
C PRO A 807 7.96 1.14 9.85
N ASP A 808 8.78 1.04 8.78
CA ASP A 808 8.87 -0.11 7.83
C ASP A 808 9.81 -1.24 8.31
N SER A 809 10.32 -1.14 9.53
CA SER A 809 11.20 -2.12 10.11
C SER A 809 10.59 -3.52 10.21
N ALA A 810 11.33 -4.50 9.68
CA ALA A 810 11.04 -5.93 9.86
C ALA A 810 11.15 -6.39 11.33
N TYR A 811 11.56 -5.55 12.29
CA TYR A 811 11.67 -5.87 13.72
C TYR A 811 10.38 -6.44 14.32
N LYS A 812 9.22 -5.97 13.85
CA LYS A 812 7.91 -6.50 14.31
C LYS A 812 7.76 -8.01 14.08
N ARG A 813 8.47 -8.54 13.07
CA ARG A 813 8.47 -9.93 12.61
C ARG A 813 9.75 -10.68 13.01
N GLN A 814 10.64 -10.08 13.82
CA GLN A 814 11.85 -10.75 14.29
C GLN A 814 11.51 -11.71 15.45
N SER A 815 12.13 -12.88 15.42
CA SER A 815 12.05 -13.89 16.48
C SER A 815 12.49 -13.35 17.84
N GLU A 816 12.00 -13.92 18.95
CA GLU A 816 12.31 -13.52 20.33
C GLU A 816 11.79 -12.13 20.69
N SER A 817 10.60 -11.82 20.19
CA SER A 817 9.88 -10.60 20.55
C SER A 817 9.51 -10.53 22.03
N ARG A 818 9.49 -11.69 22.71
CA ARG A 818 9.47 -11.87 24.16
C ARG A 818 10.48 -12.95 24.54
N ASP A 819 11.18 -12.79 25.66
CA ASP A 819 12.17 -13.78 26.10
C ASP A 819 11.46 -15.08 26.54
N PRO A 820 11.74 -16.22 25.89
CA PRO A 820 11.21 -17.53 26.29
C PRO A 820 11.52 -17.88 27.75
N LYS A 821 12.63 -17.40 28.32
CA LYS A 821 12.98 -17.64 29.74
C LYS A 821 11.98 -16.97 30.69
N GLU A 822 11.53 -15.76 30.38
CA GLU A 822 10.53 -15.05 31.19
C GLU A 822 9.17 -15.79 31.15
N ILE A 823 8.80 -16.33 29.99
CA ILE A 823 7.56 -17.12 29.83
C ILE A 823 7.66 -18.41 30.64
N LEU A 824 8.76 -19.17 30.51
CA LEU A 824 8.95 -20.41 31.26
C LEU A 824 8.97 -20.17 32.78
N ALA A 825 9.63 -19.10 33.23
CA ALA A 825 9.65 -18.72 34.65
C ALA A 825 8.24 -18.39 35.16
N SER A 826 7.43 -17.66 34.38
CA SER A 826 6.02 -17.36 34.70
C SER A 826 5.20 -18.65 34.82
N ILE A 827 5.33 -19.58 33.88
CA ILE A 827 4.63 -20.88 33.92
C ILE A 827 5.00 -21.67 35.18
N ILE A 828 6.30 -21.78 35.49
CA ILE A 828 6.76 -22.51 36.68
C ILE A 828 6.25 -21.84 37.97
N ALA A 829 6.27 -20.51 38.05
CA ALA A 829 5.79 -19.77 39.21
C ALA A 829 4.28 -19.97 39.42
N ARG A 830 3.51 -19.93 38.34
CA ARG A 830 2.06 -20.14 38.33
C ARG A 830 1.67 -21.56 38.74
N GLU A 831 2.36 -22.57 38.20
CA GLU A 831 2.13 -23.97 38.61
C GLU A 831 2.46 -24.18 40.10
N LYS A 832 3.52 -23.55 40.62
CA LYS A 832 3.82 -23.58 42.07
C LYS A 832 2.73 -22.92 42.89
N ASN A 833 2.33 -21.70 42.51
CA ASN A 833 1.25 -20.99 43.17
C ASN A 833 -0.05 -21.82 43.17
N GLN A 834 -0.36 -22.53 42.08
CA GLN A 834 -1.50 -23.42 42.01
C GLN A 834 -1.38 -24.63 42.96
N ILE A 835 -0.17 -25.19 43.12
CA ILE A 835 0.10 -26.27 44.09
C ILE A 835 -0.06 -25.76 45.53
N ASP A 836 0.48 -24.57 45.82
CA ASP A 836 0.43 -23.96 47.14
C ASP A 836 -1.02 -23.61 47.55
N ASN A 837 -1.85 -23.23 46.57
CA ASN A 837 -3.28 -22.93 46.76
C ASN A 837 -4.20 -24.12 46.38
N ALA A 838 -3.74 -25.36 46.47
CA ALA A 838 -4.55 -26.51 46.06
C ALA A 838 -5.86 -26.67 46.85
N ALA A 839 -5.91 -26.16 48.09
CA ALA A 839 -7.11 -26.16 48.94
C ALA A 839 -8.07 -24.99 48.62
N THR A 840 -7.55 -23.89 48.06
CA THR A 840 -8.26 -22.67 47.68
C THR A 840 -7.92 -22.31 46.24
N ILE A 841 -8.24 -23.22 45.30
CA ILE A 841 -7.78 -23.12 43.90
C ILE A 841 -8.21 -21.81 43.23
N GLU A 842 -9.31 -21.23 43.69
CA GLU A 842 -9.84 -19.94 43.29
C GLU A 842 -8.87 -18.78 43.55
N GLU A 843 -8.00 -18.89 44.55
CA GLU A 843 -6.98 -17.89 44.89
C GLU A 843 -5.72 -18.04 44.02
N SER A 844 -5.61 -19.10 43.23
CA SER A 844 -4.46 -19.30 42.36
C SER A 844 -4.43 -18.31 41.19
N ASP A 845 -3.23 -17.87 40.81
CA ASP A 845 -2.99 -16.96 39.69
C ASP A 845 -3.58 -17.51 38.38
N ASN A 846 -3.53 -18.82 38.20
CA ASN A 846 -4.09 -19.51 37.04
C ASN A 846 -5.60 -19.39 37.01
N TYR A 847 -6.30 -19.65 38.12
CA TYR A 847 -7.75 -19.50 38.19
C TYR A 847 -8.17 -18.05 37.92
N GLN A 848 -7.53 -17.09 38.58
CA GLN A 848 -7.84 -15.67 38.41
C GLN A 848 -7.59 -15.19 36.97
N THR A 849 -6.53 -15.69 36.32
CA THR A 849 -6.25 -15.36 34.91
C THR A 849 -7.31 -15.93 33.97
N VAL A 850 -7.74 -17.19 34.19
CA VAL A 850 -8.79 -17.82 33.38
C VAL A 850 -10.14 -17.11 33.57
N LEU A 851 -10.48 -16.74 34.81
CA LEU A 851 -11.71 -16.00 35.10
C LEU A 851 -11.74 -14.65 34.35
N GLU A 852 -10.65 -13.90 34.39
CA GLU A 852 -10.53 -12.62 33.67
C GLU A 852 -10.51 -12.79 32.14
N ALA A 853 -9.90 -13.87 31.63
CA ALA A 853 -9.92 -14.20 30.20
C ALA A 853 -11.34 -14.51 29.70
N GLN A 854 -12.07 -15.31 30.46
CA GLN A 854 -13.46 -15.65 30.16
C GLN A 854 -14.39 -14.44 30.32
N LYS A 855 -14.17 -13.59 31.33
CA LYS A 855 -14.86 -12.31 31.47
C LYS A 855 -14.64 -11.40 30.26
N LEU A 856 -13.40 -11.28 29.79
CA LEU A 856 -13.10 -10.52 28.57
C LEU A 856 -13.84 -11.10 27.36
N LEU A 857 -13.89 -12.42 27.23
CA LEU A 857 -14.59 -13.09 26.14
C LEU A 857 -16.11 -12.81 26.18
N THR A 858 -16.74 -12.90 27.35
CA THR A 858 -18.19 -12.74 27.53
C THR A 858 -18.63 -11.27 27.56
N GLU A 859 -17.80 -10.35 28.02
CA GLU A 859 -18.12 -8.92 28.07
C GLU A 859 -17.74 -8.17 26.80
N GLN A 860 -16.73 -8.64 26.03
CA GLN A 860 -16.19 -7.91 24.87
C GLN A 860 -16.40 -8.65 23.56
N PHE A 861 -16.00 -9.92 23.45
CA PHE A 861 -15.83 -10.64 22.18
C PHE A 861 -17.04 -11.49 21.73
N THR A 862 -18.25 -11.10 22.15
CA THR A 862 -19.48 -11.83 21.82
C THR A 862 -20.03 -11.47 20.44
N LEU A 863 -20.81 -12.39 19.86
CA LEU A 863 -21.58 -12.13 18.64
C LEU A 863 -22.52 -10.94 18.83
N LYS A 864 -23.23 -10.86 19.97
CA LYS A 864 -24.10 -9.74 20.34
C LYS A 864 -23.37 -8.40 20.28
N ASN A 865 -22.21 -8.28 20.92
CA ASN A 865 -21.48 -7.00 20.93
C ASN A 865 -21.05 -6.56 19.53
N ALA A 866 -20.59 -7.48 18.68
CA ALA A 866 -20.26 -7.15 17.30
C ALA A 866 -21.50 -6.63 16.53
N THR A 867 -22.66 -7.28 16.71
CA THR A 867 -23.92 -6.82 16.08
C THR A 867 -24.43 -5.50 16.66
N ASP A 868 -24.32 -5.29 17.96
CA ASP A 868 -24.72 -4.07 18.67
C ASP A 868 -23.86 -2.89 18.23
N HIS A 869 -22.54 -3.09 18.13
CA HIS A 869 -21.63 -2.10 17.57
C HIS A 869 -22.00 -1.77 16.13
N LEU A 870 -22.29 -2.75 15.27
CA LEU A 870 -22.73 -2.47 13.91
C LEU A 870 -24.02 -1.64 13.90
N LEU A 871 -25.05 -2.04 14.65
CA LEU A 871 -26.33 -1.32 14.75
C LEU A 871 -26.15 0.12 15.26
N GLY A 872 -25.37 0.30 16.33
CA GLY A 872 -25.08 1.62 16.90
C GLY A 872 -24.40 2.54 15.88
N ASN A 873 -23.36 2.03 15.22
CA ASN A 873 -22.55 2.80 14.28
C ASN A 873 -23.30 3.16 12.99
N ILE A 874 -24.27 2.35 12.55
CA ILE A 874 -25.10 2.65 11.37
C ILE A 874 -26.35 3.46 11.70
N GLY A 875 -26.50 3.95 12.94
CA GLY A 875 -27.62 4.79 13.38
C GLY A 875 -28.89 4.01 13.74
N LEU A 876 -28.79 2.69 13.90
CA LEU A 876 -29.88 1.80 14.32
C LEU A 876 -29.75 1.38 15.80
N GLY A 877 -29.03 2.16 16.62
CA GLY A 877 -28.84 1.87 18.04
C GLY A 877 -30.13 1.75 18.85
N HIS A 878 -31.21 2.40 18.41
CA HIS A 878 -32.54 2.28 19.02
C HIS A 878 -33.18 0.88 18.86
N LEU A 879 -32.61 0.01 18.02
CA LEU A 879 -33.04 -1.38 17.84
C LEU A 879 -32.26 -2.35 18.73
N ILE A 880 -31.21 -1.88 19.40
CA ILE A 880 -30.43 -2.71 20.32
C ILE A 880 -31.33 -3.09 21.48
N ALA A 881 -31.56 -4.39 21.67
CA ALA A 881 -32.32 -4.88 22.80
C ALA A 881 -31.51 -4.62 24.08
N GLU A 882 -32.10 -3.85 25.01
CA GLU A 882 -31.62 -3.81 26.39
C GLU A 882 -31.72 -5.24 26.93
N ALA A 883 -30.63 -5.75 27.51
CA ALA A 883 -30.72 -7.02 28.21
C ALA A 883 -31.61 -6.79 29.45
N ASP A 884 -32.59 -7.67 29.68
CA ASP A 884 -33.11 -7.86 31.03
C ASP A 884 -31.90 -8.28 31.87
N ILE A 885 -31.35 -7.32 32.62
CA ILE A 885 -30.37 -7.63 33.65
C ILE A 885 -31.16 -8.43 34.67
N ASP A 886 -30.90 -9.73 34.73
CA ASP A 886 -31.42 -10.60 35.79
C ASP A 886 -30.89 -10.00 37.11
N GLU A 887 -31.75 -9.30 37.86
CA GLU A 887 -31.43 -8.58 39.12
C GLU A 887 -30.89 -9.51 40.24
N LEU A 888 -30.59 -10.77 39.94
CA LEU A 888 -30.09 -11.77 40.88
C LEU A 888 -28.56 -11.81 41.04
N ALA A 889 -27.83 -10.86 40.45
CA ALA A 889 -26.36 -10.77 40.62
C ALA A 889 -25.82 -9.35 40.85
N GLU A 890 -26.64 -8.38 41.25
CA GLU A 890 -26.12 -7.10 41.75
C GLU A 890 -25.68 -7.26 43.21
N VAL A 891 -24.37 -7.47 43.41
CA VAL A 891 -23.72 -6.98 44.62
C VAL A 891 -23.62 -5.47 44.45
N ASP A 892 -24.38 -4.74 45.26
CA ASP A 892 -24.40 -3.28 45.34
C ASP A 892 -22.96 -2.71 45.31
N PRO A 893 -22.58 -1.94 44.28
CA PRO A 893 -21.25 -1.33 44.16
C PRO A 893 -20.91 -0.43 45.36
N VAL A 894 -21.93 0.10 46.05
CA VAL A 894 -21.77 0.92 47.26
C VAL A 894 -21.33 0.08 48.46
N GLN A 895 -21.76 -1.19 48.57
CA GLN A 895 -21.29 -2.08 49.63
C GLN A 895 -19.83 -2.50 49.42
N SER A 896 -19.37 -2.71 48.19
CA SER A 896 -17.95 -3.03 47.94
C SER A 896 -17.00 -1.86 48.22
N GLN A 897 -17.48 -0.61 48.11
CA GLN A 897 -16.70 0.59 48.41
C GLN A 897 -16.66 0.91 49.92
N ALA A 898 -17.66 0.45 50.69
CA ALA A 898 -17.66 0.60 52.15
C ALA A 898 -16.57 -0.25 52.82
N TYR A 899 -16.34 -1.48 52.33
CA TYR A 899 -15.29 -2.36 52.85
C TYR A 899 -13.86 -1.88 52.54
N THR A 900 -13.66 -1.07 51.49
CA THR A 900 -12.34 -0.50 51.17
C THR A 900 -12.03 0.82 51.91
N LEU A 901 -13.05 1.47 52.47
CA LEU A 901 -12.89 2.73 53.21
C LEU A 901 -12.56 2.52 54.69
N GLU A 902 -12.97 1.41 55.30
CA GLU A 902 -12.57 1.06 56.68
C GLU A 902 -11.08 0.66 56.77
N GLU A 903 -10.49 0.08 55.71
CA GLU A 903 -9.07 -0.29 55.67
C GLU A 903 -8.12 0.87 55.33
N LEU A 904 -8.64 2.04 54.93
CA LEU A 904 -7.86 3.26 54.67
C LEU A 904 -7.82 4.23 55.86
N GLY A 905 -8.50 3.92 56.97
CA GLY A 905 -8.61 4.77 58.16
C GLY A 905 -7.33 4.92 59.00
N ASP A 906 -6.35 4.02 58.82
CA ASP A 906 -5.16 3.95 59.70
C ASP A 906 -3.84 4.42 59.03
N ILE A 907 -3.90 5.09 57.88
CA ILE A 907 -2.70 5.64 57.24
C ILE A 907 -2.50 7.11 57.69
N PRO A 908 -1.38 7.47 58.35
CA PRO A 908 -1.13 8.85 58.75
C PRO A 908 -0.99 9.76 57.52
N ILE A 909 -1.86 10.76 57.42
CA ILE A 909 -1.88 11.76 56.34
C ILE A 909 -0.55 12.52 56.34
N THR A 910 0.29 12.26 55.35
CA THR A 910 1.45 13.10 55.03
C THR A 910 1.02 14.10 53.94
N PRO A 911 1.23 15.42 54.07
CA PRO A 911 0.61 16.39 53.15
C PRO A 911 1.19 16.28 51.74
N PHE A 912 0.35 15.88 50.78
CA PHE A 912 0.65 15.87 49.36
C PHE A 912 0.94 17.30 48.85
N ARG A 913 2.12 17.48 48.24
CA ARG A 913 2.45 18.67 47.43
C ARG A 913 1.60 18.67 46.16
N ARG A 914 0.72 19.66 46.02
CA ARG A 914 -0.05 19.97 44.80
C ARG A 914 0.90 20.37 43.66
N SER A 915 0.95 19.61 42.57
CA SER A 915 1.45 20.11 41.29
C SER A 915 0.38 21.02 40.68
N LYS A 916 0.74 22.29 40.47
CA LYS A 916 -0.12 23.28 39.81
C LYS A 916 -0.03 23.07 38.30
N SER A 917 -1.13 22.66 37.68
CA SER A 917 -1.54 23.12 36.35
C SER A 917 -1.96 24.59 36.45
N TYR A 918 -1.61 25.45 35.50
CA TYR A 918 -2.52 26.51 34.99
C TYR A 918 -2.16 26.87 33.52
N PRO A 919 -3.16 27.28 32.72
CA PRO A 919 -3.10 27.51 31.28
C PRO A 919 -3.00 29.01 30.90
N ASP A 920 -3.02 29.27 29.60
CA ASP A 920 -3.30 30.51 28.85
C ASP A 920 -2.15 31.46 28.42
N LEU A 921 -1.73 31.23 27.16
CA LEU A 921 -1.72 32.15 26.00
C LEU A 921 -1.02 33.53 26.09
N GLY A 922 -0.01 33.70 25.21
CA GLY A 922 0.50 35.01 24.77
C GLY A 922 1.55 34.89 23.65
N PHE A 923 1.13 35.09 22.40
CA PHE A 923 1.99 35.21 21.21
C PHE A 923 2.61 36.63 21.11
N PHE A 924 3.89 36.70 20.70
CA PHE A 924 4.73 37.87 20.32
C PHE A 924 5.40 38.76 21.39
N GLY A 925 6.70 39.06 21.15
CA GLY A 925 7.57 40.03 21.86
C GLY A 925 8.50 39.33 22.86
N GLY A 926 9.83 39.42 22.84
CA GLY A 926 10.69 40.56 22.57
C GLY A 926 11.64 40.69 23.78
N ARG A 927 12.95 40.80 23.54
CA ARG A 927 14.03 40.90 24.54
C ARG A 927 13.77 41.99 25.62
N GLY A 928 14.31 41.82 26.82
CA GLY A 928 14.62 42.94 27.72
C GLY A 928 14.64 42.61 29.21
N GLU A 929 15.72 43.03 29.87
CA GLU A 929 15.99 42.92 31.30
C GLU A 929 15.16 43.88 32.18
N LYS A 930 15.29 43.66 33.51
CA LYS A 930 15.23 44.60 34.65
C LYS A 930 13.98 44.64 35.56
N GLU A 931 14.24 44.16 36.78
CA GLU A 931 14.05 44.80 38.09
C GLU A 931 12.66 45.24 38.63
N LEU A 932 12.41 44.72 39.85
CA LEU A 932 11.88 45.38 41.06
C LEU A 932 10.41 45.87 41.09
N GLY A 933 9.65 45.43 42.11
CA GLY A 933 8.50 46.20 42.61
C GLY A 933 7.41 45.45 43.36
N LEU A 934 7.66 45.17 44.63
CA LEU A 934 6.77 44.90 45.78
C LEU A 934 5.30 45.42 45.79
N LYS A 935 4.48 44.70 46.58
CA LYS A 935 3.29 45.07 47.44
C LYS A 935 1.87 44.90 46.84
N THR A 936 1.13 43.84 47.22
CA THR A 936 0.27 43.57 48.42
C THR A 936 -1.17 44.09 48.34
N GLY A 937 -2.14 43.18 48.50
CA GLY A 937 -3.29 43.39 49.40
C GLY A 937 -4.71 43.19 48.82
N GLN A 938 -5.48 42.30 49.49
CA GLN A 938 -6.96 42.32 49.65
C GLN A 938 -7.80 41.96 48.41
N LEU A 939 -8.90 41.19 48.45
CA LEU A 939 -9.82 40.77 49.49
C LEU A 939 -10.55 39.50 49.01
N SER A 940 -10.75 38.55 49.91
CA SER A 940 -11.77 37.50 49.85
C SER A 940 -13.15 38.09 50.14
N ASP A 941 -14.21 37.63 49.45
CA ASP A 941 -15.51 37.31 50.07
C ASP A 941 -16.50 36.70 49.07
N ASN A 942 -17.00 35.50 49.44
CA ASN A 942 -18.40 35.05 49.49
C ASN A 942 -19.32 35.19 48.24
N ILE A 943 -19.77 34.08 47.63
CA ILE A 943 -20.84 33.13 48.06
C ILE A 943 -22.24 33.53 47.52
N TYR A 944 -22.76 32.64 46.65
CA TYR A 944 -24.14 32.18 46.48
C TYR A 944 -25.27 33.07 45.88
N ARG A 945 -26.13 32.34 45.13
CA ARG A 945 -27.43 32.68 44.50
C ARG A 945 -27.27 33.45 43.19
N VAL A 946 -27.77 32.97 42.06
CA VAL A 946 -29.18 32.66 41.77
C VAL A 946 -29.27 31.54 40.74
N GLY A 947 -30.22 30.63 40.93
CA GLY A 947 -30.55 29.59 39.96
C GLY A 947 -31.63 29.99 38.96
N GLN A 948 -31.90 29.02 38.08
CA GLN A 948 -33.07 28.82 37.24
C GLN A 948 -33.22 29.63 35.94
N SER A 949 -33.52 28.85 34.90
CA SER A 949 -34.14 29.21 33.62
C SER A 949 -33.12 29.79 32.61
N VAL A 950 -33.00 29.34 31.36
CA VAL A 950 -34.00 28.93 30.38
C VAL A 950 -33.28 28.05 29.33
N ALA A 951 -33.98 27.02 28.82
CA ALA A 951 -33.61 26.27 27.64
C ALA A 951 -33.34 27.18 26.43
N VAL A 952 -32.45 26.77 25.52
CA VAL A 952 -32.59 26.87 24.04
C VAL A 952 -31.22 26.55 23.41
N ILE A 953 -31.24 25.49 22.59
CA ILE A 953 -30.22 24.85 21.74
C ILE A 953 -29.20 23.96 22.47
#